data_AF-A0A1S8XAK0-F1
#
_entry.id   AF-A0A1S8XAK0-F1
#
_cell.length_a   1.000
_cell.length_b   1.000
_cell.length_c   1.000
_cell.angle_alpha   90.00
_cell.angle_beta   90.00
_cell.angle_gamma   90.00
#
_symmetry.space_group_name_H-M   'P 1'
#
loop_
_entity.id
_entity.type
_entity.pdbx_description
1 polymer ?
#
loop_
_entity_poly.entity_id
_entity_poly.type
_entity_poly.pdbx_seq_one_letter_code
_entity_poly.pdbx_strand_id
1 'polypeptide(L)'
;MAVNGEQTDERSKNSFYWEESNVQLNGAQEDWKAFKLHCMGLRESVWTAWECKKNSETINSSTFASLLIAVKELNRRTQFRIRKARDRTAEQKLGVDKLHLNLQNFLYEVAHLEDEIKTCLEFRSQHERLNLIPVEEFCQATGRSVATASTHEGTLERLYWENDQRKKLAADCNSLQEKVQATEREIQRKRDYLASFGPKLKELSESTISTQEAMNLPFTKEERQYKLAHLLPSALYILYAHLKSYVSITDHVTQIAVEIEGDAQLAKAINQTAGSQSTLSGLGTAAPDAEDSDADLDAPSEKKRKTGRHKGKLEDTSDRPATSNKMATHPLSVVVRLVHECGAAASKPRFEIQLTFFWVLSVKLVAVRLHLTALSDQSPSSTSGRDLLCSEKLLCNLDWTANSTTKGARRGSDWPLLPADHQWDACQSIGRPFLWAQELCGSHCLLESNPTVPPQDTTSSTVSLIGNEVTESQCPTEPLPRYGRVDTWLNALKRRLDDRILLMQELAHIESERPLLSAAQQALLPPPAAARGSTTRLTNWRRATFTDLQTVPRAQVPISLNLIQPTDAIFQCDFRQGDSQCASVWVALPPEYPQTPPLLVVEHINMGSKSTGKSAGAALSDLVYMDLESELNCYWHEFFVSRGSAATEVNPQEPPRSNILSCQLARCASCLEALWKGSPVTSRPGDHALMVAGHYVK
;
A
#
# COMPACT_ATOMS: atom_id res chain seq x y z
N MET A 1 -1.64 -48.30 -147.06
CA MET A 1 -1.48 -46.83 -146.90
C MET A 1 -2.82 -46.28 -146.47
N ALA A 2 -2.98 -46.20 -145.16
CA ALA A 2 -4.03 -46.94 -144.45
C ALA A 2 -4.09 -46.38 -143.02
N VAL A 3 -5.21 -46.22 -142.34
CA VAL A 3 -6.55 -46.81 -142.48
C VAL A 3 -7.56 -45.70 -142.19
N ASN A 4 -8.25 -45.21 -143.23
CA ASN A 4 -9.56 -44.61 -143.10
C ASN A 4 -10.56 -45.77 -143.09
N GLY A 5 -11.25 -46.00 -141.99
CA GLY A 5 -12.33 -46.99 -141.94
C GLY A 5 -12.51 -47.56 -140.56
N GLU A 6 -13.38 -46.94 -139.77
CA GLU A 6 -14.13 -47.58 -138.65
C GLU A 6 -15.05 -46.58 -137.89
N GLN A 7 -15.57 -45.53 -138.52
CA GLN A 7 -16.46 -44.56 -137.83
C GLN A 7 -17.96 -44.73 -138.09
N THR A 8 -18.37 -45.67 -138.95
CA THR A 8 -19.78 -45.80 -139.34
C THR A 8 -20.57 -46.85 -138.58
N ASP A 9 -19.95 -47.68 -137.74
CA ASP A 9 -20.61 -48.87 -137.17
C ASP A 9 -21.00 -48.78 -135.67
N GLU A 10 -20.62 -47.70 -134.97
CA GLU A 10 -21.05 -47.49 -133.58
C GLU A 10 -22.42 -46.80 -133.45
N ARG A 11 -22.93 -46.16 -134.50
CA ARG A 11 -24.25 -45.48 -134.51
C ARG A 11 -25.42 -46.41 -134.15
N SER A 12 -25.25 -47.71 -134.36
CA SER A 12 -26.33 -48.69 -134.18
C SER A 12 -26.33 -49.39 -132.81
N LYS A 13 -25.21 -49.43 -132.07
CA LYS A 13 -25.12 -50.27 -130.86
C LYS A 13 -25.30 -49.55 -129.52
N ASN A 14 -25.37 -48.20 -129.47
CA ASN A 14 -25.78 -47.49 -128.25
C ASN A 14 -26.21 -46.03 -128.53
N SER A 15 -27.30 -45.85 -129.28
CA SER A 15 -27.85 -44.52 -129.67
C SER A 15 -28.02 -43.54 -128.50
N PHE A 16 -28.33 -44.01 -127.30
CA PHE A 16 -28.49 -43.17 -126.11
C PHE A 16 -27.18 -42.53 -125.63
N TYR A 17 -26.11 -43.31 -125.49
CA TYR A 17 -24.79 -42.82 -125.05
C TYR A 17 -24.10 -41.96 -126.11
N TRP A 18 -24.35 -42.30 -127.38
CA TRP A 18 -23.85 -41.52 -128.50
C TRP A 18 -24.49 -40.13 -128.54
N GLU A 19 -25.80 -40.04 -128.25
CA GLU A 19 -26.48 -38.76 -128.11
C GLU A 19 -26.00 -37.95 -126.89
N GLU A 20 -25.84 -38.57 -125.72
CA GLU A 20 -25.36 -37.89 -124.52
C GLU A 20 -23.97 -37.26 -124.72
N SER A 21 -23.08 -37.97 -125.43
CA SER A 21 -21.72 -37.50 -125.72
C SER A 21 -21.70 -36.33 -126.72
N ASN A 22 -22.58 -36.36 -127.73
CA ASN A 22 -22.64 -35.35 -128.78
C ASN A 22 -23.42 -34.09 -128.40
N VAL A 23 -24.22 -34.12 -127.34
CA VAL A 23 -24.92 -32.93 -126.86
C VAL A 23 -23.92 -31.90 -126.35
N GLN A 24 -23.84 -30.79 -127.07
CA GLN A 24 -23.08 -29.61 -126.68
C GLN A 24 -23.91 -28.65 -125.83
N LEU A 25 -23.24 -27.95 -124.91
CA LEU A 25 -23.87 -26.97 -124.03
C LEU A 25 -24.42 -25.75 -124.80
N ASN A 26 -23.79 -25.38 -125.92
CA ASN A 26 -24.10 -24.15 -126.66
C ASN A 26 -25.21 -24.30 -127.73
N GLY A 27 -25.71 -25.51 -127.98
CA GLY A 27 -26.70 -25.80 -129.03
C GLY A 27 -28.18 -25.63 -128.63
N ALA A 28 -28.47 -25.10 -127.44
CA ALA A 28 -29.84 -25.06 -126.89
C ALA A 28 -30.82 -24.24 -127.75
N GLN A 29 -30.34 -23.17 -128.38
CA GLN A 29 -31.18 -22.28 -129.17
C GLN A 29 -31.56 -22.87 -130.54
N GLU A 30 -30.69 -23.69 -131.11
CA GLU A 30 -30.94 -24.42 -132.37
C GLU A 30 -31.93 -25.56 -132.14
N ASP A 31 -31.73 -26.35 -131.07
CA ASP A 31 -32.67 -27.40 -130.66
C ASP A 31 -34.06 -26.84 -130.34
N TRP A 32 -34.15 -25.66 -129.70
CA TRP A 32 -35.43 -25.00 -129.43
C TRP A 32 -36.16 -24.59 -130.71
N LYS A 33 -35.43 -24.07 -131.71
CA LYS A 33 -36.01 -23.75 -133.03
C LYS A 33 -36.50 -25.01 -133.73
N ALA A 34 -35.73 -26.09 -133.72
CA ALA A 34 -36.10 -27.38 -134.29
C ALA A 34 -37.34 -27.98 -133.58
N PHE A 35 -37.40 -27.88 -132.25
CA PHE A 35 -38.55 -28.33 -131.47
C PHE A 35 -39.83 -27.59 -131.87
N LYS A 36 -39.77 -26.25 -131.98
CA LYS A 36 -40.89 -25.43 -132.43
C LYS A 36 -41.36 -25.82 -133.83
N LEU A 37 -40.42 -26.05 -134.76
CA LEU A 37 -40.72 -26.49 -136.12
C LEU A 37 -41.41 -27.86 -136.14
N HIS A 38 -40.90 -28.84 -135.39
CA HIS A 38 -41.52 -30.16 -135.30
C HIS A 38 -42.90 -30.14 -134.63
N CYS A 39 -43.11 -29.31 -133.60
CA CYS A 39 -44.44 -29.13 -133.00
C CYS A 39 -45.43 -28.48 -133.97
N MET A 40 -45.01 -27.51 -134.79
CA MET A 40 -45.85 -26.93 -135.84
C MET A 40 -46.21 -27.98 -136.89
N GLY A 41 -45.23 -28.76 -137.36
CA GLY A 41 -45.48 -29.87 -138.28
C GLY A 41 -46.40 -30.94 -137.69
N LEU A 42 -46.31 -31.20 -136.38
CA LEU A 42 -47.18 -32.17 -135.69
C LEU A 42 -48.62 -31.65 -135.66
N ARG A 43 -48.81 -30.35 -135.41
CA ARG A 43 -50.12 -29.69 -135.44
C ARG A 43 -50.75 -29.76 -136.83
N GLU A 44 -49.98 -29.48 -137.88
CA GLU A 44 -50.44 -29.59 -139.27
C GLU A 44 -50.78 -31.04 -139.62
N SER A 45 -49.96 -32.02 -139.21
CA SER A 45 -50.24 -33.44 -139.44
C SER A 45 -51.51 -33.93 -138.73
N VAL A 46 -51.83 -33.41 -137.54
CA VAL A 46 -53.09 -33.72 -136.84
C VAL A 46 -54.28 -33.05 -137.54
N TRP A 47 -54.10 -31.81 -138.02
CA TRP A 47 -55.13 -31.09 -138.77
C TRP A 47 -55.48 -31.81 -140.07
N THR A 48 -54.48 -32.19 -140.88
CA THR A 48 -54.70 -32.93 -142.14
C THR A 48 -55.29 -34.31 -141.89
N ALA A 49 -54.86 -35.01 -140.84
CA ALA A 49 -55.47 -36.30 -140.46
C ALA A 49 -56.95 -36.15 -140.05
N TRP A 50 -57.33 -35.05 -139.39
CA TRP A 50 -58.72 -34.74 -139.09
C TRP A 50 -59.53 -34.41 -140.35
N GLU A 51 -58.95 -33.67 -141.28
CA GLU A 51 -59.58 -33.27 -142.55
C GLU A 51 -59.77 -34.46 -143.52
N CYS A 52 -58.77 -35.32 -143.67
CA CYS A 52 -58.88 -36.58 -144.44
C CYS A 52 -59.92 -37.54 -143.83
N LYS A 53 -60.04 -37.62 -142.50
CA LYS A 53 -61.06 -38.43 -141.82
C LYS A 53 -62.48 -37.97 -142.14
N LYS A 54 -62.68 -36.67 -142.32
CA LYS A 54 -63.98 -36.09 -142.71
C LYS A 54 -64.34 -36.42 -144.17
N ASN A 55 -63.35 -36.53 -145.04
CA ASN A 55 -63.52 -36.80 -146.48
C ASN A 55 -63.39 -38.30 -146.86
N SER A 56 -63.28 -39.21 -145.88
CA SER A 56 -63.18 -40.67 -146.05
C SER A 56 -61.95 -41.17 -146.85
N GLU A 57 -60.83 -40.46 -146.78
CA GLU A 57 -59.53 -40.85 -147.37
C GLU A 57 -58.59 -41.54 -146.37
N THR A 58 -57.57 -42.26 -146.87
CA THR A 58 -56.58 -42.97 -146.04
C THR A 58 -55.58 -42.00 -145.39
N ILE A 59 -55.40 -42.13 -144.08
CA ILE A 59 -54.54 -41.25 -143.27
C ILE A 59 -53.11 -41.79 -143.25
N ASN A 60 -52.12 -40.94 -143.49
CA ASN A 60 -50.70 -41.30 -143.38
C ASN A 60 -50.21 -41.17 -141.93
N SER A 61 -50.01 -42.30 -141.24
CA SER A 61 -49.54 -42.37 -139.83
C SER A 61 -48.01 -42.18 -139.67
N SER A 62 -47.24 -42.35 -140.74
CA SER A 62 -45.77 -42.38 -140.69
C SER A 62 -45.14 -41.02 -140.36
N THR A 63 -45.70 -39.94 -140.90
CA THR A 63 -45.20 -38.56 -140.69
C THR A 63 -45.44 -38.07 -139.26
N PHE A 64 -46.57 -38.43 -138.65
CA PHE A 64 -46.85 -38.10 -137.25
C PHE A 64 -45.89 -38.83 -136.29
N ALA A 65 -45.62 -40.11 -136.54
CA ALA A 65 -44.70 -40.90 -135.74
C ALA A 65 -43.26 -40.36 -135.79
N SER A 66 -42.76 -39.96 -136.97
CA SER A 66 -41.41 -39.40 -137.10
C SER A 66 -41.24 -38.07 -136.38
N LEU A 67 -42.25 -37.19 -136.43
CA LEU A 67 -42.24 -35.91 -135.70
C LEU A 67 -42.27 -36.10 -134.18
N LEU A 68 -43.06 -37.05 -133.67
CA LEU A 68 -43.05 -37.38 -132.23
C LEU A 68 -41.70 -37.94 -131.77
N ILE A 69 -41.04 -38.77 -132.59
CA ILE A 69 -39.70 -39.29 -132.28
C ILE A 69 -38.69 -38.15 -132.23
N ALA A 70 -38.71 -37.21 -133.19
CA ALA A 70 -37.83 -36.04 -133.21
C ALA A 70 -38.03 -35.13 -131.98
N VAL A 71 -39.27 -34.93 -131.55
CA VAL A 71 -39.59 -34.16 -130.32
C VAL A 71 -39.07 -34.87 -129.07
N LYS A 72 -39.24 -36.19 -128.96
CA LYS A 72 -38.69 -36.98 -127.84
C LYS A 72 -37.16 -36.97 -127.81
N GLU A 73 -36.52 -37.03 -128.98
CA GLU A 73 -35.07 -36.90 -129.11
C GLU A 73 -34.58 -35.53 -128.63
N LEU A 74 -35.22 -34.43 -129.07
CA LEU A 74 -34.88 -33.08 -128.61
C LEU A 74 -35.07 -32.87 -127.10
N ASN A 75 -36.10 -33.47 -126.51
CA ASN A 75 -36.29 -33.45 -125.05
C ASN A 75 -35.16 -34.19 -124.34
N ARG A 76 -34.79 -35.39 -124.83
CA ARG A 76 -33.67 -36.16 -124.29
C ARG A 76 -32.34 -35.40 -124.39
N ARG A 77 -32.06 -34.76 -125.53
CA ARG A 77 -30.91 -33.87 -125.72
C ARG A 77 -30.88 -32.71 -124.71
N THR A 78 -32.03 -32.09 -124.44
CA THR A 78 -32.14 -31.01 -123.46
C THR A 78 -31.83 -31.51 -122.04
N GLN A 79 -32.34 -32.67 -121.65
CA GLN A 79 -32.06 -33.27 -120.34
C GLN A 79 -30.58 -33.61 -120.18
N PHE A 80 -29.94 -34.17 -121.20
CA PHE A 80 -28.49 -34.40 -121.19
C PHE A 80 -27.70 -33.11 -121.05
N ARG A 81 -28.11 -32.05 -121.75
CA ARG A 81 -27.48 -30.73 -121.63
C ARG A 81 -27.55 -30.18 -120.22
N ILE A 82 -28.72 -30.26 -119.57
CA ILE A 82 -28.91 -29.79 -118.19
C ILE A 82 -28.02 -30.58 -117.23
N ARG A 83 -27.96 -31.92 -117.36
CA ARG A 83 -27.07 -32.76 -116.55
C ARG A 83 -25.61 -32.35 -116.74
N LYS A 84 -25.14 -32.26 -117.98
CA LYS A 84 -23.76 -31.86 -118.31
C LYS A 84 -23.40 -30.46 -117.78
N ALA A 85 -24.33 -29.51 -117.82
CA ALA A 85 -24.14 -28.17 -117.24
C ALA A 85 -24.04 -28.21 -115.71
N ARG A 86 -24.91 -28.99 -115.08
CA ARG A 86 -24.93 -29.20 -113.63
C ARG A 86 -23.64 -29.86 -113.16
N ASP A 87 -23.20 -30.92 -113.83
CA ASP A 87 -22.01 -31.68 -113.49
C ASP A 87 -20.76 -30.82 -113.67
N ARG A 88 -20.64 -30.09 -114.79
CA ARG A 88 -19.53 -29.13 -115.00
C ARG A 88 -19.51 -28.03 -113.92
N THR A 89 -20.67 -27.51 -113.54
CA THR A 89 -20.75 -26.47 -112.48
C THR A 89 -20.39 -27.05 -111.12
N ALA A 90 -20.83 -28.28 -110.82
CA ALA A 90 -20.48 -28.99 -109.60
C ALA A 90 -18.98 -29.28 -109.52
N GLU A 91 -18.35 -29.71 -110.62
CA GLU A 91 -16.89 -29.91 -110.70
C GLU A 91 -16.12 -28.62 -110.44
N GLN A 92 -16.50 -27.50 -111.07
CA GLN A 92 -15.86 -26.20 -110.84
C GLN A 92 -16.06 -25.72 -109.40
N LYS A 93 -17.26 -25.90 -108.85
CA LYS A 93 -17.56 -25.58 -107.45
C LYS A 93 -16.66 -26.40 -106.51
N LEU A 94 -16.55 -27.71 -106.71
CA LEU A 94 -15.66 -28.57 -105.92
C LEU A 94 -14.19 -28.13 -106.03
N GLY A 95 -13.76 -27.69 -107.21
CA GLY A 95 -12.43 -27.10 -107.41
C GLY A 95 -12.20 -25.83 -106.60
N VAL A 96 -13.19 -24.92 -106.58
CA VAL A 96 -13.16 -23.70 -105.77
C VAL A 96 -13.18 -24.00 -104.28
N ASP A 97 -14.05 -24.91 -103.83
CA ASP A 97 -14.17 -25.32 -102.42
C ASP A 97 -12.84 -25.91 -101.92
N LYS A 98 -12.13 -26.71 -102.75
CA LYS A 98 -10.81 -27.23 -102.43
C LYS A 98 -9.76 -26.12 -102.27
N LEU A 99 -9.76 -25.13 -103.16
CA LEU A 99 -8.85 -23.97 -103.06
C LEU A 99 -9.18 -23.11 -101.84
N HIS A 100 -10.46 -22.92 -101.54
CA HIS A 100 -10.90 -22.16 -100.38
C HIS A 100 -10.50 -22.84 -99.06
N LEU A 101 -10.63 -24.16 -98.97
CA LEU A 101 -10.16 -24.94 -97.83
C LEU A 101 -8.65 -24.78 -97.63
N ASN A 102 -7.86 -24.85 -98.72
CA ASN A 102 -6.42 -24.63 -98.64
C ASN A 102 -6.08 -23.21 -98.16
N LEU A 103 -6.77 -22.20 -98.67
CA LEU A 103 -6.60 -20.82 -98.21
C LEU A 103 -6.91 -20.69 -96.72
N GLN A 104 -7.99 -21.30 -96.25
CA GLN A 104 -8.37 -21.26 -94.84
C GLN A 104 -7.31 -21.94 -93.96
N ASN A 105 -6.76 -23.08 -94.38
CA ASN A 105 -5.66 -23.75 -93.69
C ASN A 105 -4.43 -22.84 -93.57
N PHE A 106 -4.03 -22.16 -94.65
CA PHE A 106 -2.91 -21.22 -94.62
C PHE A 106 -3.17 -20.00 -93.72
N LEU A 107 -4.39 -19.47 -93.71
CA LEU A 107 -4.73 -18.35 -92.82
C LEU A 107 -4.67 -18.76 -91.35
N TYR A 108 -5.11 -19.98 -91.01
CA TYR A 108 -4.93 -20.52 -89.67
C TYR A 108 -3.46 -20.70 -89.30
N GLU A 109 -2.64 -21.19 -90.23
CA GLU A 109 -1.20 -21.35 -90.00
C GLU A 109 -0.52 -20.01 -89.77
N VAL A 110 -0.82 -18.98 -90.57
CA VAL A 110 -0.29 -17.63 -90.38
C VAL A 110 -0.72 -17.06 -89.03
N ALA A 111 -2.01 -17.15 -88.68
CA ALA A 111 -2.51 -16.64 -87.40
C ALA A 111 -1.85 -17.36 -86.21
N HIS A 112 -1.69 -18.69 -86.29
CA HIS A 112 -1.00 -19.47 -85.26
C HIS A 112 0.46 -19.04 -85.12
N LEU A 113 1.19 -18.88 -86.23
CA LEU A 113 2.58 -18.43 -86.22
C LEU A 113 2.71 -17.01 -85.69
N GLU A 114 1.79 -16.11 -86.02
CA GLU A 114 1.78 -14.74 -85.49
C GLU A 114 1.56 -14.72 -83.97
N ASP A 115 0.64 -15.53 -83.45
CA ASP A 115 0.40 -15.64 -82.01
C ASP A 115 1.58 -16.31 -81.28
N GLU A 116 2.21 -17.30 -81.90
CA GLU A 116 3.45 -17.91 -81.40
C GLU A 116 4.61 -16.89 -81.36
N ILE A 117 4.76 -16.05 -82.39
CA ILE A 117 5.76 -14.98 -82.39
C ILE A 117 5.46 -13.95 -81.29
N LYS A 118 4.20 -13.53 -81.11
CA LYS A 118 3.82 -12.60 -80.04
C LYS A 118 4.16 -13.17 -78.67
N THR A 119 3.77 -14.42 -78.39
CA THR A 119 4.10 -15.07 -77.11
C THR A 119 5.60 -15.19 -76.89
N CYS A 120 6.39 -15.45 -77.94
CA CYS A 120 7.86 -15.45 -77.86
C CYS A 120 8.44 -14.06 -77.57
N LEU A 121 7.87 -12.99 -78.14
CA LEU A 121 8.31 -11.61 -77.91
C LEU A 121 7.90 -11.07 -76.53
N GLU A 122 6.79 -11.55 -75.99
CA GLU A 122 6.32 -11.23 -74.64
C GLU A 122 7.11 -11.96 -73.54
N PHE A 123 7.99 -12.88 -73.90
CA PHE A 123 8.86 -13.56 -72.96
C PHE A 123 9.76 -12.56 -72.23
N ARG A 124 9.44 -12.31 -70.97
CA ARG A 124 10.25 -11.50 -70.05
C ARG A 124 11.03 -12.41 -69.14
N SER A 125 12.35 -12.27 -69.20
CA SER A 125 13.23 -13.03 -68.34
C SER A 125 13.20 -12.50 -66.91
N GLN A 126 13.34 -13.37 -65.91
CA GLN A 126 13.26 -12.96 -64.50
C GLN A 126 14.36 -11.98 -64.09
N HIS A 127 15.50 -11.98 -64.78
CA HIS A 127 16.62 -11.08 -64.47
C HIS A 127 16.34 -9.61 -64.80
N GLU A 128 15.41 -9.32 -65.72
CA GLU A 128 14.99 -7.93 -66.02
C GLU A 128 14.30 -7.24 -64.84
N ARG A 129 13.79 -8.00 -63.86
CA ARG A 129 13.18 -7.46 -62.63
C ARG A 129 14.22 -7.24 -61.51
N LEU A 130 15.44 -7.73 -61.68
CA LEU A 130 16.49 -7.63 -60.67
C LEU A 130 17.30 -6.35 -60.92
N ASN A 131 17.43 -5.53 -59.89
CA ASN A 131 18.33 -4.38 -59.92
C ASN A 131 19.77 -4.89 -59.74
N LEU A 132 20.42 -5.19 -60.86
CA LEU A 132 21.83 -5.57 -60.87
C LEU A 132 22.73 -4.40 -60.53
N ILE A 133 23.89 -4.72 -59.97
CA ILE A 133 24.95 -3.77 -59.67
C ILE A 133 25.42 -3.08 -60.95
N PRO A 134 25.71 -1.75 -60.90
CA PRO A 134 26.26 -1.02 -62.03
C PRO A 134 27.50 -1.69 -62.62
N VAL A 135 27.66 -1.58 -63.94
CA VAL A 135 28.79 -2.22 -64.65
C VAL A 135 30.13 -1.69 -64.14
N GLU A 136 30.21 -0.42 -63.74
CA GLU A 136 31.45 0.14 -63.19
C GLU A 136 31.88 -0.55 -61.89
N GLU A 137 30.94 -0.75 -60.96
CA GLU A 137 31.20 -1.39 -59.66
C GLU A 137 31.57 -2.87 -59.81
N PHE A 138 30.90 -3.59 -60.73
CA PHE A 138 31.23 -4.98 -61.05
C PHE A 138 32.64 -5.11 -61.65
N CYS A 139 33.00 -4.24 -62.61
CA CYS A 139 34.33 -4.24 -63.22
C CYS A 139 35.44 -3.93 -62.20
N GLN A 140 35.16 -3.02 -61.25
CA GLN A 140 36.09 -2.71 -60.15
C GLN A 140 36.24 -3.87 -59.16
N ALA A 141 35.13 -4.53 -58.79
CA ALA A 141 35.13 -5.61 -57.80
C ALA A 141 35.71 -6.94 -58.34
N THR A 142 35.58 -7.20 -59.64
CA THR A 142 36.04 -8.46 -60.27
C THR A 142 37.32 -8.33 -61.08
N GLY A 143 37.73 -7.10 -61.42
CA GLY A 143 38.87 -6.84 -62.30
C GLY A 143 38.67 -7.28 -63.76
N ARG A 144 37.47 -7.74 -64.14
CA ARG A 144 37.14 -8.20 -65.50
C ARG A 144 36.53 -7.06 -66.30
N SER A 145 37.07 -6.79 -67.49
CA SER A 145 36.48 -5.83 -68.44
C SER A 145 35.44 -6.55 -69.31
N VAL A 146 34.18 -6.11 -69.23
CA VAL A 146 33.04 -6.67 -70.00
C VAL A 146 33.13 -6.32 -71.50
N ALA A 147 34.12 -5.54 -71.93
CA ALA A 147 34.21 -4.97 -73.27
C ALA A 147 34.40 -6.00 -74.42
N THR A 148 34.72 -7.26 -74.12
CA THR A 148 35.05 -8.29 -75.13
C THR A 148 34.02 -9.42 -75.28
N ALA A 149 32.96 -9.45 -74.48
CA ALA A 149 31.93 -10.49 -74.55
C ALA A 149 30.57 -9.91 -74.96
N SER A 150 29.70 -10.75 -75.52
CA SER A 150 28.33 -10.34 -75.89
C SER A 150 27.61 -9.74 -74.67
N THR A 151 26.70 -8.77 -74.89
CA THR A 151 25.94 -8.10 -73.82
C THR A 151 25.22 -9.10 -72.88
N HIS A 152 24.83 -10.26 -73.41
CA HIS A 152 24.20 -11.34 -72.65
C HIS A 152 25.18 -12.03 -71.69
N GLU A 153 26.38 -12.38 -72.16
CA GLU A 153 27.40 -13.05 -71.36
C GLU A 153 27.91 -12.15 -70.23
N GLY A 154 28.09 -10.85 -70.50
CA GLY A 154 28.39 -9.86 -69.47
C GLY A 154 27.27 -9.70 -68.41
N THR A 155 26.02 -10.02 -68.77
CA THR A 155 24.89 -10.01 -67.81
C THR A 155 24.82 -11.30 -66.99
N LEU A 156 25.14 -12.45 -67.58
CA LEU A 156 25.25 -13.73 -66.87
C LEU A 156 26.36 -13.73 -65.82
N GLU A 157 27.55 -13.27 -66.18
CA GLU A 157 28.68 -13.18 -65.24
C GLU A 157 28.36 -12.27 -64.04
N ARG A 158 27.65 -11.16 -64.28
CA ARG A 158 27.14 -10.29 -63.20
C ARG A 158 26.15 -11.02 -62.30
N LEU A 159 25.19 -11.76 -62.87
CA LEU A 159 24.21 -12.53 -62.10
C LEU A 159 24.88 -13.62 -61.26
N TYR A 160 25.85 -14.36 -61.81
CA TYR A 160 26.57 -15.40 -61.07
C TYR A 160 27.39 -14.82 -59.92
N TRP A 161 28.09 -13.72 -60.17
CA TRP A 161 28.85 -13.04 -59.13
C TRP A 161 27.94 -12.54 -58.01
N GLU A 162 26.84 -11.87 -58.34
CA GLU A 162 25.90 -11.35 -57.34
C GLU A 162 25.22 -12.49 -56.55
N ASN A 163 24.90 -13.61 -57.20
CA ASN A 163 24.37 -14.80 -56.52
C ASN A 163 25.39 -15.36 -55.52
N ASP A 164 26.67 -15.46 -55.90
CA ASP A 164 27.73 -15.91 -55.01
C ASP A 164 27.92 -14.94 -53.82
N GLN A 165 27.87 -13.63 -54.05
CA GLN A 165 27.91 -12.63 -52.99
C GLN A 165 26.72 -12.74 -52.05
N ARG A 166 25.49 -12.85 -52.57
CA ARG A 166 24.29 -13.02 -51.75
C ARG A 166 24.34 -14.32 -50.94
N LYS A 167 24.90 -15.40 -51.48
CA LYS A 167 25.11 -16.65 -50.72
C LYS A 167 26.12 -16.48 -49.59
N LYS A 168 27.23 -15.78 -49.84
CA LYS A 168 28.23 -15.48 -48.79
C LYS A 168 27.63 -14.60 -47.70
N LEU A 169 26.96 -13.51 -48.08
CA LEU A 169 26.28 -12.62 -47.13
C LEU A 169 25.20 -13.36 -46.33
N ALA A 170 24.42 -14.23 -46.95
CA ALA A 170 23.44 -15.05 -46.23
C ALA A 170 24.11 -16.01 -45.23
N ALA A 171 25.23 -16.63 -45.61
CA ALA A 171 26.01 -17.48 -44.69
C ALA A 171 26.59 -16.66 -43.52
N ASP A 172 27.12 -15.46 -43.79
CA ASP A 172 27.63 -14.56 -42.76
C ASP A 172 26.52 -14.09 -41.81
N CYS A 173 25.36 -13.68 -42.34
CA CYS A 173 24.18 -13.32 -41.56
C CYS A 173 23.73 -14.47 -40.66
N ASN A 174 23.63 -15.70 -41.19
CA ASN A 174 23.27 -16.87 -40.39
C ASN A 174 24.30 -17.13 -39.28
N SER A 175 25.60 -17.03 -39.58
CA SER A 175 26.66 -17.21 -38.58
C SER A 175 26.62 -16.14 -37.48
N LEU A 176 26.31 -14.89 -37.83
CA LEU A 176 26.15 -13.79 -36.88
C LEU A 176 24.88 -13.98 -36.04
N GLN A 177 23.79 -14.41 -36.64
CA GLN A 177 22.55 -14.71 -35.94
C GLN A 177 22.73 -15.84 -34.91
N GLU A 178 23.47 -16.89 -35.26
CA GLU A 178 23.82 -17.97 -34.33
C GLU A 178 24.67 -17.45 -33.16
N LYS A 179 25.64 -16.56 -33.41
CA LYS A 179 26.44 -15.91 -32.37
C LYS A 179 25.60 -15.03 -31.45
N VAL A 180 24.71 -14.21 -32.02
CA VAL A 180 23.78 -13.37 -31.25
C VAL A 180 22.90 -14.23 -30.34
N GLN A 181 22.29 -15.28 -30.89
CA GLN A 181 21.47 -16.22 -30.10
C GLN A 181 22.30 -16.94 -29.02
N ALA A 182 23.56 -17.26 -29.29
CA ALA A 182 24.45 -17.87 -28.30
C ALA A 182 24.76 -16.90 -27.15
N THR A 183 25.09 -15.65 -27.47
CA THR A 183 25.34 -14.59 -26.47
C THR A 183 24.07 -14.28 -25.67
N GLU A 184 22.91 -14.21 -26.30
CA GLU A 184 21.63 -13.99 -25.62
C GLU A 184 21.32 -15.12 -24.62
N ARG A 185 21.52 -16.39 -25.03
CA ARG A 185 21.42 -17.54 -24.13
C ARG A 185 22.39 -17.46 -22.95
N GLU A 186 23.61 -16.97 -23.17
CA GLU A 186 24.59 -16.79 -22.09
C GLU A 186 24.20 -15.66 -21.13
N ILE A 187 23.71 -14.54 -21.65
CA ILE A 187 23.21 -13.42 -20.85
C ILE A 187 22.03 -13.90 -19.99
N GLN A 188 21.09 -14.64 -20.58
CA GLN A 188 19.96 -15.18 -19.83
C GLN A 188 20.42 -16.13 -18.73
N ARG A 189 21.36 -17.04 -19.02
CA ARG A 189 21.95 -17.92 -18.00
C ARG A 189 22.61 -17.13 -16.86
N LYS A 190 23.32 -16.04 -17.17
CA LYS A 190 23.94 -15.17 -16.16
C LYS A 190 22.88 -14.41 -15.35
N ARG A 191 21.81 -13.93 -15.97
CA ARG A 191 20.68 -13.29 -15.27
C ARG A 191 19.98 -14.27 -14.33
N ASP A 192 19.70 -15.48 -14.79
CA ASP A 192 19.07 -16.52 -13.97
C ASP A 192 19.99 -16.93 -12.81
N TYR A 193 21.30 -17.03 -13.05
CA TYR A 193 22.30 -17.28 -12.02
C TYR A 193 22.35 -16.15 -10.98
N LEU A 194 22.34 -14.88 -11.43
CA LEU A 194 22.27 -13.70 -10.55
C LEU A 194 20.96 -13.66 -9.75
N ALA A 195 19.83 -13.94 -10.39
CA ALA A 195 18.52 -14.02 -9.72
C ALA A 195 18.51 -15.14 -8.66
N SER A 196 19.26 -16.23 -8.86
CA SER A 196 19.40 -17.30 -7.86
C SER A 196 20.21 -16.91 -6.61
N PHE A 197 21.05 -15.86 -6.66
CA PHE A 197 21.77 -15.40 -5.47
C PHE A 197 20.88 -14.67 -4.49
N GLY A 198 19.87 -13.91 -4.96
CA GLY A 198 18.93 -13.19 -4.11
C GLY A 198 18.31 -14.06 -3.01
N PRO A 199 17.65 -15.20 -3.32
CA PRO A 199 17.08 -16.09 -2.31
C PRO A 199 18.16 -16.76 -1.45
N LYS A 200 19.30 -17.16 -2.02
CA LYS A 200 20.41 -17.77 -1.26
C LYS A 200 21.01 -16.80 -0.23
N LEU A 201 21.14 -15.53 -0.58
CA LEU A 201 21.60 -14.48 0.34
C LEU A 201 20.57 -14.22 1.45
N LYS A 202 19.27 -14.28 1.13
CA LYS A 202 18.20 -14.20 2.14
C LYS A 202 18.25 -15.38 3.09
N GLU A 203 18.33 -16.61 2.57
CA GLU A 203 18.45 -17.83 3.37
C GLU A 203 19.71 -17.80 4.26
N LEU A 204 20.84 -17.33 3.72
CA LEU A 204 22.05 -17.12 4.50
C LEU A 204 21.83 -16.08 5.59
N SER A 205 21.19 -14.94 5.26
CA SER A 205 20.89 -13.89 6.24
C SER A 205 20.00 -14.42 7.36
N GLU A 206 18.95 -15.18 7.04
CA GLU A 206 18.02 -15.79 7.99
C GLU A 206 18.73 -16.83 8.87
N SER A 207 19.57 -17.68 8.27
CA SER A 207 20.37 -18.66 9.01
C SER A 207 21.34 -17.99 10.00
N THR A 208 21.93 -16.85 9.61
CA THR A 208 22.86 -16.12 10.48
C THR A 208 22.19 -15.42 11.66
N ILE A 209 20.86 -15.19 11.64
CA ILE A 209 20.15 -14.53 12.76
C ILE A 209 20.29 -15.36 14.04
N SER A 210 20.08 -16.69 13.97
CA SER A 210 20.23 -17.58 15.13
C SER A 210 21.65 -17.55 15.70
N THR A 211 22.67 -17.49 14.83
CA THR A 211 24.07 -17.37 15.26
C THR A 211 24.37 -15.99 15.85
N GLN A 212 23.79 -14.92 15.31
CA GLN A 212 23.90 -13.55 15.85
C GLN A 212 23.31 -13.47 17.26
N GLU A 213 22.14 -14.09 17.48
CA GLU A 213 21.52 -14.18 18.79
C GLU A 213 22.37 -14.98 19.78
N ALA A 214 22.93 -16.12 19.35
CA ALA A 214 23.83 -16.92 20.18
C ALA A 214 25.14 -16.21 20.55
N MET A 215 25.67 -15.36 19.65
CA MET A 215 26.88 -14.56 19.90
C MET A 215 26.59 -13.19 20.53
N ASN A 216 25.32 -12.86 20.83
CA ASN A 216 24.88 -11.54 21.31
C ASN A 216 25.32 -10.36 20.42
N LEU A 217 25.35 -10.55 19.10
CA LEU A 217 25.76 -9.55 18.10
C LEU A 217 24.60 -9.26 17.11
N PRO A 218 23.60 -8.44 17.51
CA PRO A 218 22.34 -8.31 16.77
C PRO A 218 22.40 -7.31 15.60
N PHE A 219 23.41 -7.39 14.72
CA PHE A 219 23.60 -6.44 13.61
C PHE A 219 22.35 -6.28 12.72
N THR A 220 21.69 -7.40 12.38
CA THR A 220 20.49 -7.38 11.52
C THR A 220 19.31 -6.67 12.20
N LYS A 221 19.18 -6.82 13.52
CA LYS A 221 18.13 -6.16 14.30
C LYS A 221 18.42 -4.66 14.39
N GLU A 222 19.67 -4.26 14.62
CA GLU A 222 20.06 -2.86 14.68
C GLU A 222 19.92 -2.14 13.33
N GLU A 223 20.30 -2.78 12.22
CA GLU A 223 20.10 -2.22 10.88
C GLU A 223 18.61 -2.01 10.57
N ARG A 224 17.75 -2.96 10.96
CA ARG A 224 16.29 -2.82 10.82
C ARG A 224 15.78 -1.63 11.65
N GLN A 225 16.20 -1.53 12.90
CA GLN A 225 15.83 -0.42 13.78
C GLN A 225 16.32 0.93 13.23
N TYR A 226 17.53 0.98 12.66
CA TYR A 226 18.05 2.17 11.98
C TYR A 226 17.21 2.59 10.77
N LYS A 227 16.81 1.62 9.92
CA LYS A 227 15.91 1.88 8.78
C LYS A 227 14.52 2.37 9.24
N LEU A 228 14.00 1.83 10.36
CA LEU A 228 12.74 2.29 10.95
C LEU A 228 12.86 3.69 11.56
N ALA A 229 14.01 4.04 12.14
CA ALA A 229 14.23 5.34 12.75
C ALA A 229 14.07 6.49 11.74
N HIS A 230 14.45 6.30 10.48
CA HIS A 230 14.28 7.30 9.42
C HIS A 230 12.81 7.60 9.08
N LEU A 231 11.90 6.70 9.46
CA LEU A 231 10.46 6.85 9.22
C LEU A 231 9.73 7.47 10.42
N LEU A 232 10.41 7.75 11.54
CA LEU A 232 9.82 8.33 12.73
C LEU A 232 9.60 9.85 12.58
N PRO A 233 8.56 10.42 13.22
CA PRO A 233 8.42 11.85 13.44
C PRO A 233 9.62 12.43 14.19
N SER A 234 9.97 13.70 13.93
CA SER A 234 11.17 14.36 14.49
C SER A 234 11.30 14.23 16.01
N ALA A 235 10.21 14.45 16.75
CA ALA A 235 10.17 14.33 18.20
C ALA A 235 10.51 12.91 18.70
N LEU A 236 9.98 11.88 18.02
CA LEU A 236 10.25 10.47 18.36
C LEU A 236 11.64 10.03 17.91
N TYR A 237 12.14 10.52 16.78
CA TYR A 237 13.50 10.26 16.31
C TYR A 237 14.54 10.80 17.30
N ILE A 238 14.34 12.05 17.74
CA ILE A 238 15.15 12.70 18.77
C ILE A 238 15.19 11.86 20.05
N LEU A 239 14.01 11.44 20.54
CA LEU A 239 13.90 10.60 21.73
C LEU A 239 14.66 9.28 21.55
N TYR A 240 14.46 8.61 20.41
CA TYR A 240 15.14 7.35 20.10
C TYR A 240 16.66 7.52 20.05
N ALA A 241 17.17 8.57 19.39
CA ALA A 241 18.59 8.85 19.31
C ALA A 241 19.21 9.07 20.70
N HIS A 242 18.56 9.86 21.54
CA HIS A 242 19.00 10.15 22.90
C HIS A 242 19.01 8.92 23.81
N LEU A 243 17.95 8.11 23.75
CA LEU A 243 17.86 6.89 24.55
C LEU A 243 18.87 5.85 24.07
N LYS A 244 19.02 5.65 22.74
CA LYS A 244 20.00 4.72 22.18
C LYS A 244 21.44 5.15 22.49
N SER A 245 21.75 6.45 22.44
CA SER A 245 23.06 6.95 22.87
C SER A 245 23.29 6.74 24.36
N TYR A 246 22.28 6.99 25.20
CA TYR A 246 22.38 6.77 26.64
C TYR A 246 22.65 5.30 26.99
N VAL A 247 21.93 4.36 26.37
CA VAL A 247 22.14 2.91 26.55
C VAL A 247 23.53 2.49 26.08
N SER A 248 24.01 3.04 24.96
CA SER A 248 25.36 2.76 24.44
C SER A 248 26.47 3.29 25.35
N ILE A 249 26.24 4.37 26.09
CA ILE A 249 27.25 5.00 26.96
C ILE A 249 27.30 4.32 28.33
N THR A 250 26.14 3.91 28.86
CA THR A 250 26.03 3.40 30.24
C THR A 250 26.20 1.89 30.38
N ASP A 251 26.42 1.17 29.27
CA ASP A 251 26.63 -0.28 29.21
C ASP A 251 25.55 -1.11 29.96
N HIS A 252 24.37 -0.50 30.20
CA HIS A 252 23.20 -1.10 30.85
C HIS A 252 22.36 -1.92 29.86
N VAL A 253 22.98 -2.52 28.85
CA VAL A 253 22.29 -3.26 27.75
C VAL A 253 21.40 -4.40 28.30
N THR A 254 21.75 -4.93 29.48
CA THR A 254 20.98 -5.98 30.17
C THR A 254 19.77 -5.47 30.95
N GLN A 255 19.70 -4.16 31.24
CA GLN A 255 18.63 -3.55 32.03
C GLN A 255 17.71 -2.66 31.20
N ILE A 256 18.21 -2.04 30.12
CA ILE A 256 17.45 -1.07 29.32
C ILE A 256 17.52 -1.46 27.84
N ALA A 257 16.37 -1.74 27.23
CA ALA A 257 16.22 -1.97 25.80
C ALA A 257 15.32 -0.89 25.18
N VAL A 258 15.74 -0.38 24.02
CA VAL A 258 15.01 0.65 23.27
C VAL A 258 14.75 0.10 21.87
N GLU A 259 13.47 0.01 21.50
CA GLU A 259 13.02 -0.58 20.23
C GLU A 259 11.93 0.28 19.59
N ILE A 260 11.89 0.29 18.26
CA ILE A 260 10.81 0.91 17.48
C ILE A 260 9.83 -0.21 17.11
N GLU A 261 8.57 -0.05 17.51
CA GLU A 261 7.47 -0.97 17.20
C GLU A 261 6.43 -0.29 16.33
N GLY A 262 5.94 -0.99 15.30
CA GLY A 262 4.89 -0.49 14.42
C GLY A 262 4.99 -0.96 12.97
N ASP A 263 4.09 -0.45 12.13
CA ASP A 263 4.04 -0.79 10.71
C ASP A 263 4.83 0.22 9.85
N ALA A 264 5.91 -0.28 9.22
CA ALA A 264 6.79 0.49 8.35
C ALA A 264 6.13 0.94 7.03
N GLN A 265 5.15 0.18 6.51
CA GLN A 265 4.49 0.51 5.24
C GLN A 265 3.51 1.67 5.42
N LEU A 266 2.71 1.62 6.49
CA LEU A 266 1.81 2.71 6.85
C LEU A 266 2.57 3.99 7.20
N ALA A 267 3.73 3.87 7.86
CA ALA A 267 4.60 5.02 8.17
C ALA A 267 5.12 5.72 6.89
N LYS A 268 5.56 4.94 5.89
CA LYS A 268 5.99 5.49 4.59
C LYS A 268 4.86 6.24 3.89
N ALA A 269 3.64 5.68 3.90
CA ALA A 269 2.48 6.32 3.29
C ALA A 269 2.13 7.65 3.98
N ILE A 270 2.18 7.71 5.31
CA ILE A 270 1.90 8.94 6.07
C ILE A 270 2.98 10.00 5.85
N ASN A 271 4.26 9.62 5.78
CA ASN A 271 5.34 10.57 5.50
C ASN A 271 5.25 11.13 4.07
N GLN A 272 4.81 10.33 3.10
CA GLN A 272 4.56 10.79 1.72
C GLN A 272 3.38 11.75 1.62
N THR A 273 2.28 11.49 2.34
CA THR A 273 1.11 12.38 2.35
C THR A 273 1.39 13.67 3.13
N ALA A 274 2.12 13.60 4.24
CA ALA A 274 2.57 14.77 5.00
C ALA A 274 3.54 15.67 4.21
N GLY A 275 4.44 15.08 3.43
CA GLY A 275 5.35 15.81 2.52
C GLY A 275 4.65 16.44 1.31
N SER A 276 3.46 15.95 0.95
CA SER A 276 2.65 16.50 -0.15
C SER A 276 1.76 17.67 0.28
N GLN A 277 1.50 17.83 1.58
CA GLN A 277 0.71 18.95 2.11
C GLN A 277 1.54 20.22 2.40
N SER A 278 2.88 20.13 2.44
CA SER A 278 3.75 21.27 2.72
C SER A 278 4.17 22.09 1.48
N THR A 279 3.70 21.76 0.28
CA THR A 279 4.10 22.44 -0.98
C THR A 279 2.99 23.22 -1.69
N LEU A 280 1.86 23.50 -1.03
CA LEU A 280 0.81 24.37 -1.59
C LEU A 280 0.86 25.80 -1.04
N SER A 281 2.04 26.42 -1.05
CA SER A 281 2.16 27.88 -0.95
C SER A 281 3.40 28.39 -1.69
N GLY A 282 3.16 28.97 -2.88
CA GLY A 282 3.96 30.10 -3.37
C GLY A 282 5.15 29.82 -4.28
N LEU A 283 4.86 29.98 -5.58
CA LEU A 283 5.73 30.51 -6.65
C LEU A 283 6.84 29.61 -7.21
N GLY A 284 6.69 29.28 -8.49
CA GLY A 284 7.65 28.53 -9.28
C GLY A 284 8.82 29.35 -9.79
N THR A 285 9.93 28.65 -9.99
CA THR A 285 10.92 28.92 -11.02
C THR A 285 11.35 27.57 -11.61
N ALA A 286 11.35 27.53 -12.93
CA ALA A 286 11.67 26.37 -13.76
C ALA A 286 13.12 25.88 -13.57
N ALA A 287 13.26 24.54 -13.56
CA ALA A 287 14.20 23.62 -14.25
C ALA A 287 15.63 24.11 -14.66
N PRO A 288 16.62 23.24 -15.02
CA PRO A 288 16.53 21.82 -15.38
C PRO A 288 17.74 20.92 -14.96
N ASP A 289 17.76 19.70 -15.52
CA ASP A 289 18.90 18.80 -15.79
C ASP A 289 19.39 17.80 -14.72
N ALA A 290 18.95 16.55 -14.90
CA ALA A 290 19.85 15.44 -15.24
C ALA A 290 19.06 14.33 -15.93
N GLU A 291 19.23 14.26 -17.26
CA GLU A 291 18.86 13.13 -18.10
C GLU A 291 19.78 11.92 -17.85
N ASP A 292 19.19 10.72 -17.84
CA ASP A 292 19.54 9.57 -18.71
C ASP A 292 18.45 8.49 -18.40
N SER A 293 17.40 8.31 -19.20
CA SER A 293 17.32 7.57 -20.48
C SER A 293 17.99 6.18 -20.37
N ASP A 294 17.38 5.06 -20.78
CA ASP A 294 16.57 4.88 -21.97
C ASP A 294 15.68 3.62 -21.86
N ALA A 295 14.65 3.62 -22.70
CA ALA A 295 13.58 2.63 -22.86
C ALA A 295 14.11 1.29 -23.45
N ASP A 296 13.34 0.20 -23.57
CA ASP A 296 12.36 0.11 -24.64
C ASP A 296 11.32 -1.01 -24.49
N LEU A 297 10.19 -0.73 -25.12
CA LEU A 297 9.00 -1.54 -25.34
C LEU A 297 9.27 -2.58 -26.44
N ASP A 298 8.73 -3.81 -26.30
CA ASP A 298 7.85 -4.35 -27.35
C ASP A 298 7.13 -5.67 -27.01
N ALA A 299 5.95 -5.79 -27.65
CA ALA A 299 5.16 -6.99 -27.96
C ALA A 299 4.13 -7.53 -26.92
N PRO A 300 3.09 -8.27 -27.37
CA PRO A 300 1.90 -7.70 -28.00
C PRO A 300 0.59 -8.17 -27.33
N SER A 301 -0.51 -7.51 -27.71
CA SER A 301 -1.87 -7.79 -27.28
C SER A 301 -2.39 -9.19 -27.65
N GLU A 302 -3.03 -9.89 -26.71
CA GLU A 302 -4.07 -10.89 -27.01
C GLU A 302 -5.38 -10.59 -26.26
N LYS A 303 -6.42 -10.34 -27.06
CA LYS A 303 -7.82 -10.21 -26.65
C LYS A 303 -8.40 -11.61 -26.38
N LYS A 304 -8.95 -11.85 -25.18
CA LYS A 304 -10.03 -12.82 -24.97
C LYS A 304 -11.19 -12.19 -24.21
N ARG A 305 -12.33 -12.10 -24.92
CA ARG A 305 -13.66 -11.71 -24.44
C ARG A 305 -14.35 -12.87 -23.71
N LYS A 306 -15.40 -12.52 -22.95
CA LYS A 306 -16.51 -13.33 -22.36
C LYS A 306 -16.25 -13.76 -20.91
N THR A 307 -17.12 -13.61 -19.90
CA THR A 307 -18.58 -13.36 -19.75
C THR A 307 -18.80 -12.88 -18.29
N GLY A 308 -19.66 -11.89 -18.00
CA GLY A 308 -21.06 -12.12 -17.62
C GLY A 308 -21.26 -12.52 -16.14
N ARG A 309 -21.69 -11.54 -15.31
CA ARG A 309 -22.48 -11.65 -14.06
C ARG A 309 -22.04 -12.65 -12.97
N HIS A 310 -21.67 -12.13 -11.79
CA HIS A 310 -22.42 -12.42 -10.55
C HIS A 310 -22.26 -11.28 -9.53
N LYS A 311 -23.39 -10.62 -9.27
CA LYS A 311 -23.61 -9.67 -8.18
C LYS A 311 -23.75 -10.49 -6.91
N GLY A 312 -22.66 -10.65 -6.17
CA GLY A 312 -22.62 -11.24 -4.83
C GLY A 312 -22.77 -10.13 -3.80
N LYS A 313 -23.96 -10.07 -3.20
CA LYS A 313 -24.37 -9.22 -2.10
C LYS A 313 -23.47 -9.53 -0.88
N LEU A 314 -22.55 -8.64 -0.53
CA LEU A 314 -21.87 -8.71 0.77
C LEU A 314 -22.81 -8.10 1.81
N GLU A 315 -23.06 -8.87 2.85
CA GLU A 315 -23.89 -8.50 3.99
C GLU A 315 -23.29 -7.30 4.71
N ASP A 316 -24.14 -6.28 4.82
CA ASP A 316 -24.04 -5.11 5.66
C ASP A 316 -24.17 -5.58 7.11
N THR A 317 -23.03 -5.74 7.81
CA THR A 317 -22.99 -5.73 9.27
C THR A 317 -22.51 -4.35 9.71
N SER A 318 -23.40 -3.39 9.54
CA SER A 318 -23.39 -2.12 10.23
C SER A 318 -23.59 -2.39 11.72
N ASP A 319 -22.48 -2.46 12.46
CA ASP A 319 -22.40 -2.08 13.88
C ASP A 319 -20.92 -1.92 14.28
N ARG A 320 -20.29 -0.84 13.80
CA ARG A 320 -19.15 -0.23 14.48
C ARG A 320 -19.52 1.23 14.75
N PRO A 321 -19.62 1.65 16.02
CA PRO A 321 -19.97 3.03 16.33
C PRO A 321 -18.89 3.97 15.80
N ALA A 322 -19.33 4.95 15.02
CA ALA A 322 -18.52 6.02 14.45
C ALA A 322 -18.07 7.03 15.52
N THR A 323 -17.28 6.57 16.50
CA THR A 323 -16.63 7.37 17.54
C THR A 323 -15.23 6.83 17.82
N SER A 324 -14.30 6.98 16.87
CA SER A 324 -12.87 6.65 17.11
C SER A 324 -11.88 7.30 16.12
N ASN A 325 -12.26 8.33 15.35
CA ASN A 325 -11.35 8.98 14.38
C ASN A 325 -10.88 10.39 14.78
N LYS A 326 -11.01 10.79 16.06
CA LYS A 326 -10.55 12.12 16.50
C LYS A 326 -9.07 12.17 16.90
N MET A 327 -8.42 11.02 17.13
CA MET A 327 -7.03 10.95 17.59
C MET A 327 -6.26 9.86 16.85
N ALA A 328 -5.91 10.15 15.59
CA ALA A 328 -5.03 9.27 14.82
C ALA A 328 -3.60 9.36 15.36
N THR A 329 -3.03 8.23 15.73
CA THR A 329 -1.62 8.10 16.12
C THR A 329 -0.76 7.69 14.94
N HIS A 330 0.51 8.05 14.99
CA HIS A 330 1.50 7.55 14.06
C HIS A 330 1.66 6.02 14.21
N PRO A 331 1.81 5.26 13.10
CA PRO A 331 1.88 3.81 13.13
C PRO A 331 3.19 3.26 13.73
N LEU A 332 4.25 4.09 13.83
CA LEU A 332 5.47 3.76 14.58
C LEU A 332 5.47 4.44 15.94
N SER A 333 5.92 3.68 16.94
CA SER A 333 6.06 4.08 18.34
C SER A 333 7.44 3.68 18.86
N VAL A 334 7.96 4.43 19.84
CA VAL A 334 9.22 4.10 20.50
C VAL A 334 8.90 3.40 21.81
N VAL A 335 9.49 2.23 22.04
CA VAL A 335 9.27 1.38 23.20
C VAL A 335 10.55 1.27 24.00
N VAL A 336 10.47 1.62 25.28
CA VAL A 336 11.57 1.53 26.24
C VAL A 336 11.20 0.48 27.27
N ARG A 337 12.01 -0.57 27.37
CA ARG A 337 11.88 -1.63 28.37
C ARG A 337 13.00 -1.48 29.39
N LEU A 338 12.65 -1.32 30.65
CA LEU A 338 13.57 -1.23 31.78
C LEU A 338 13.25 -2.35 32.77
N VAL A 339 14.23 -3.18 33.10
CA VAL A 339 14.13 -4.12 34.23
C VAL A 339 14.75 -3.46 35.46
N HIS A 340 13.94 -3.24 36.49
CA HIS A 340 14.38 -2.63 37.75
C HIS A 340 14.15 -3.58 38.93
N GLU A 341 15.12 -3.64 39.82
CA GLU A 341 15.06 -4.43 41.05
C GLU A 341 14.80 -3.50 42.22
N CYS A 342 13.66 -3.65 42.88
CA CYS A 342 13.25 -2.76 43.96
C CYS A 342 13.59 -3.34 45.33
N GLY A 343 14.12 -2.50 46.22
CA GLY A 343 14.27 -2.80 47.65
C GLY A 343 15.68 -3.24 48.12
N ALA A 344 15.88 -3.12 49.43
CA ALA A 344 17.14 -3.42 50.13
C ALA A 344 17.20 -4.83 50.77
N ALA A 345 16.14 -5.64 50.62
CA ALA A 345 16.03 -6.96 51.24
C ALA A 345 16.69 -8.08 50.40
N ALA A 346 16.96 -9.23 51.03
CA ALA A 346 17.64 -10.38 50.42
C ALA A 346 16.86 -11.06 49.26
N SER A 347 15.53 -10.87 49.16
CA SER A 347 14.74 -11.15 47.95
C SER A 347 14.19 -9.84 47.38
N LYS A 348 14.72 -9.41 46.24
CA LYS A 348 14.28 -8.17 45.58
C LYS A 348 13.18 -8.47 44.57
N PRO A 349 11.96 -7.91 44.69
CA PRO A 349 10.98 -8.00 43.62
C PRO A 349 11.53 -7.33 42.35
N ARG A 350 11.40 -8.03 41.22
CA ARG A 350 11.85 -7.55 39.91
C ARG A 350 10.64 -7.11 39.09
N PHE A 351 10.71 -5.89 38.56
CA PHE A 351 9.66 -5.33 37.71
C PHE A 351 10.21 -4.99 36.33
N GLU A 352 9.46 -5.35 35.30
CA GLU A 352 9.67 -4.86 33.94
C GLU A 352 8.75 -3.66 33.69
N ILE A 353 9.37 -2.52 33.39
CA ILE A 353 8.72 -1.26 33.02
C ILE A 353 8.79 -1.15 31.50
N GLN A 354 7.65 -1.19 30.82
CA GLN A 354 7.55 -0.90 29.39
C GLN A 354 6.86 0.44 29.17
N LEU A 355 7.61 1.44 28.69
CA LEU A 355 7.10 2.75 28.29
C LEU A 355 6.98 2.80 26.77
N THR A 356 5.78 3.11 26.27
CA THR A 356 5.47 3.23 24.85
C THR A 356 5.13 4.69 24.54
N PHE A 357 5.90 5.29 23.63
CA PHE A 357 5.77 6.67 23.20
C PHE A 357 5.09 6.71 21.83
N PHE A 358 3.89 7.30 21.79
CA PHE A 358 3.08 7.47 20.59
C PHE A 358 3.13 8.92 20.12
N TRP A 359 3.23 9.13 18.81
CA TRP A 359 3.03 10.46 18.23
C TRP A 359 1.57 10.63 17.81
N VAL A 360 0.89 11.64 18.32
CA VAL A 360 -0.52 11.89 18.01
C VAL A 360 -0.56 12.92 16.88
N LEU A 361 -0.99 12.50 15.69
CA LEU A 361 -0.92 13.31 14.47
C LEU A 361 -1.81 14.57 14.55
N SER A 362 -2.97 14.48 15.21
CA SER A 362 -3.92 15.59 15.33
C SER A 362 -3.42 16.72 16.22
N VAL A 363 -2.78 16.38 17.35
CA VAL A 363 -2.35 17.36 18.37
C VAL A 363 -0.84 17.69 18.26
N LYS A 364 -0.08 16.93 17.47
CA LYS A 364 1.38 17.03 17.35
C LYS A 364 2.09 16.95 18.71
N LEU A 365 1.61 16.04 19.56
CA LEU A 365 2.16 15.78 20.89
C LEU A 365 2.55 14.31 21.03
N VAL A 366 3.55 14.06 21.88
CA VAL A 366 3.95 12.70 22.28
C VAL A 366 3.08 12.24 23.46
N ALA A 367 2.35 11.15 23.31
CA ALA A 367 1.65 10.48 24.41
C ALA A 367 2.47 9.30 24.93
N VAL A 368 2.45 9.09 26.25
CA VAL A 368 3.17 7.99 26.91
C VAL A 368 2.19 7.04 27.55
N ARG A 369 2.42 5.75 27.35
CA ARG A 369 1.72 4.67 28.03
C ARG A 369 2.72 3.75 28.72
N LEU A 370 2.45 3.46 29.98
CA LEU A 370 3.22 2.55 30.81
C LEU A 370 2.50 1.21 30.93
N HIS A 371 3.26 0.13 30.82
CA HIS A 371 2.87 -1.21 31.22
C HIS A 371 3.89 -1.73 32.25
N LEU A 372 3.41 -2.14 33.42
CA LEU A 372 4.24 -2.69 34.49
C LEU A 372 3.96 -4.18 34.61
N THR A 373 5.00 -5.00 34.50
CA THR A 373 4.91 -6.46 34.66
C THR A 373 5.74 -6.89 35.87
N ALA A 374 5.12 -7.53 36.86
CA ALA A 374 5.84 -8.14 37.98
C ALA A 374 6.43 -9.48 37.53
N LEU A 375 7.76 -9.64 37.68
CA LEU A 375 8.48 -10.87 37.27
C LEU A 375 8.69 -11.85 38.44
N SER A 376 8.21 -11.51 39.64
CA SER A 376 8.33 -12.33 40.85
C SER A 376 6.98 -12.51 41.53
N ASP A 377 6.68 -13.73 42.01
CA ASP A 377 5.42 -14.08 42.71
C ASP A 377 5.21 -13.33 44.03
N GLN A 378 6.26 -12.73 44.62
CA GLN A 378 6.21 -11.99 45.88
C GLN A 378 5.96 -10.48 45.69
N SER A 379 5.07 -10.10 44.77
CA SER A 379 4.70 -8.68 44.63
C SER A 379 3.79 -8.25 45.79
N PRO A 380 4.05 -7.11 46.46
CA PRO A 380 3.17 -6.61 47.50
C PRO A 380 1.84 -6.18 46.89
N SER A 381 0.80 -7.00 47.03
CA SER A 381 -0.55 -6.66 46.57
C SER A 381 -1.35 -6.04 47.71
N SER A 382 -1.68 -4.77 47.59
CA SER A 382 -2.73 -4.11 48.36
C SER A 382 -3.96 -3.98 47.48
N THR A 383 -5.13 -4.28 48.04
CA THR A 383 -6.41 -4.17 47.30
C THR A 383 -6.77 -2.70 47.08
N SER A 384 -6.50 -1.85 48.07
CA SER A 384 -6.78 -0.41 48.04
C SER A 384 -5.76 0.40 47.23
N GLY A 385 -4.52 -0.10 47.06
CA GLY A 385 -3.42 0.59 46.37
C GLY A 385 -3.19 0.20 44.91
N ARG A 386 -3.90 -0.81 44.37
CA ARG A 386 -3.63 -1.38 43.03
C ARG A 386 -3.57 -0.36 41.89
N ASP A 387 -4.40 0.67 41.96
CA ASP A 387 -4.50 1.75 40.95
C ASP A 387 -3.30 2.72 40.99
N LEU A 388 -2.52 2.73 42.07
CA LEU A 388 -1.33 3.60 42.19
C LEU A 388 -0.17 3.17 41.28
N LEU A 389 -0.23 1.94 40.76
CA LEU A 389 0.73 1.39 39.80
C LEU A 389 0.29 1.57 38.34
N CYS A 390 -0.89 2.15 38.10
CA CYS A 390 -1.36 2.45 36.75
C CYS A 390 -0.56 3.59 36.11
N SER A 391 -0.49 3.57 34.77
CA SER A 391 0.29 4.49 33.95
C SER A 391 0.04 5.97 34.25
N GLU A 392 -1.20 6.30 34.57
CA GLU A 392 -1.62 7.68 34.81
C GLU A 392 -1.09 8.19 36.15
N LYS A 393 -1.25 7.42 37.22
CA LYS A 393 -0.95 7.88 38.59
C LYS A 393 0.51 7.71 38.98
N LEU A 394 1.23 6.82 38.30
CA LEU A 394 2.66 6.62 38.57
C LEU A 394 3.50 7.76 37.99
N LEU A 395 3.16 8.19 36.77
CA LEU A 395 3.96 9.11 35.96
C LEU A 395 3.56 10.60 36.11
N CYS A 396 2.45 10.89 36.78
CA CYS A 396 2.09 12.26 37.18
C CYS A 396 3.12 12.84 38.16
N ASN A 397 3.37 14.15 38.04
CA ASN A 397 4.22 14.99 38.86
C ASN A 397 5.60 14.34 39.10
N LEU A 398 6.27 13.93 38.02
CA LEU A 398 7.61 13.36 38.11
C LEU A 398 8.65 14.49 38.25
N ASP A 399 9.24 14.63 39.43
CA ASP A 399 10.29 15.61 39.69
C ASP A 399 11.64 15.16 39.09
N TRP A 400 11.83 15.42 37.81
CA TRP A 400 13.08 15.07 37.10
C TRP A 400 14.12 16.19 37.10
N THR A 401 13.75 17.44 37.44
CA THR A 401 14.68 18.57 37.52
C THR A 401 15.34 18.64 38.89
N ALA A 402 16.52 18.03 39.04
CA ALA A 402 17.21 17.89 40.32
C ALA A 402 17.51 19.22 41.09
N ASN A 403 17.50 20.40 40.45
CA ASN A 403 18.06 21.63 41.04
C ASN A 403 17.20 22.90 40.93
N SER A 404 15.87 22.82 40.74
CA SER A 404 15.07 24.05 40.79
C SER A 404 14.68 24.37 42.24
N THR A 405 15.36 25.35 42.83
CA THR A 405 15.08 25.94 44.15
C THR A 405 13.64 26.47 44.31
N THR A 406 12.84 26.49 43.24
CA THR A 406 11.40 26.77 43.28
C THR A 406 10.60 25.50 43.50
N LYS A 407 10.77 24.86 44.66
CA LYS A 407 10.00 23.67 45.09
C LYS A 407 8.49 23.91 45.24
N GLY A 408 8.00 25.15 45.08
CA GLY A 408 6.60 25.53 45.25
C GLY A 408 5.86 25.98 43.99
N ALA A 409 6.52 26.11 42.83
CA ALA A 409 5.95 26.83 41.67
C ALA A 409 5.37 25.94 40.56
N ARG A 410 5.52 24.61 40.64
CA ARG A 410 4.99 23.67 39.61
C ARG A 410 3.80 22.85 40.09
N ARG A 411 2.92 23.43 40.90
CA ARG A 411 1.59 22.85 41.20
C ARG A 411 0.55 23.29 40.17
N GLY A 412 0.88 23.08 38.89
CA GLY A 412 0.00 23.30 37.74
C GLY A 412 -0.16 22.00 36.95
N SER A 413 -1.15 21.90 36.08
CA SER A 413 -1.46 20.68 35.34
C SER A 413 -0.24 20.09 34.62
N ASP A 414 0.05 18.80 34.85
CA ASP A 414 1.11 18.00 34.21
C ASP A 414 1.01 17.88 32.68
N TRP A 415 -0.11 18.33 32.12
CA TRP A 415 -0.41 18.24 30.70
C TRP A 415 -0.32 19.62 30.03
N PRO A 416 0.15 19.69 28.78
CA PRO A 416 0.08 20.90 27.98
C PRO A 416 -1.39 21.31 27.77
N LEU A 417 -1.65 22.62 27.70
CA LEU A 417 -2.99 23.15 27.44
C LEU A 417 -3.45 22.69 26.05
N LEU A 418 -4.47 21.84 26.02
CA LEU A 418 -5.09 21.38 24.77
C LEU A 418 -6.09 22.45 24.29
N PRO A 419 -6.21 22.68 22.97
CA PRO A 419 -7.28 23.51 22.42
C PRO A 419 -8.66 22.98 22.87
N ALA A 420 -9.57 23.88 23.23
CA ALA A 420 -10.86 23.56 23.88
C ALA A 420 -11.73 22.52 23.14
N ASP A 421 -11.49 22.29 21.86
CA ASP A 421 -12.19 21.29 21.03
C ASP A 421 -11.74 19.84 21.26
N HIS A 422 -10.66 19.61 22.01
CA HIS A 422 -10.08 18.28 22.22
C HIS A 422 -10.14 17.88 23.71
N GLN A 423 -11.27 17.36 24.16
CA GLN A 423 -11.35 16.65 25.44
C GLN A 423 -10.54 15.34 25.32
N TRP A 424 -9.41 15.28 26.01
CA TRP A 424 -8.59 14.07 26.10
C TRP A 424 -9.20 13.13 27.14
N ASP A 425 -10.15 12.30 26.70
CA ASP A 425 -10.53 11.12 27.47
C ASP A 425 -9.35 10.16 27.41
N ALA A 426 -8.60 10.08 28.52
CA ALA A 426 -7.44 9.23 28.62
C ALA A 426 -7.85 7.76 28.55
N CYS A 427 -8.03 7.25 27.33
CA CYS A 427 -8.16 5.82 27.12
C CYS A 427 -6.80 5.17 27.41
N GLN A 428 -6.83 4.06 28.13
CA GLN A 428 -5.68 3.17 28.33
C GLN A 428 -4.98 2.76 27.00
N SER A 429 -5.63 2.94 25.85
CA SER A 429 -5.10 2.60 24.52
C SER A 429 -4.02 3.56 24.02
N ILE A 430 -4.18 4.89 24.17
CA ILE A 430 -3.30 5.91 23.53
C ILE A 430 -2.30 6.51 24.53
N GLY A 431 -2.59 6.49 25.84
CA GLY A 431 -1.71 7.06 26.88
C GLY A 431 -2.00 8.54 27.17
N ARG A 432 -1.07 9.23 27.85
CA ARG A 432 -1.21 10.65 28.22
C ARG A 432 -0.02 11.50 27.74
N PRO A 433 -0.25 12.74 27.27
CA PRO A 433 0.83 13.65 26.89
C PRO A 433 1.37 14.36 28.12
N PHE A 434 2.41 13.81 28.75
CA PHE A 434 3.09 14.45 29.87
C PHE A 434 4.02 15.57 29.41
N LEU A 435 4.13 16.65 30.18
CA LEU A 435 5.05 17.74 29.90
C LEU A 435 6.51 17.26 29.86
N TRP A 436 6.92 16.45 30.83
CA TRP A 436 8.27 15.88 30.87
C TRP A 436 8.58 15.04 29.62
N ALA A 437 7.58 14.37 29.05
CA ALA A 437 7.76 13.57 27.84
C ALA A 437 7.99 14.46 26.61
N GLN A 438 7.32 15.61 26.51
CA GLN A 438 7.59 16.59 25.46
C GLN A 438 8.99 17.20 25.61
N GLU A 439 9.40 17.54 26.84
CA GLU A 439 10.71 18.10 27.14
C GLU A 439 11.84 17.09 26.79
N LEU A 440 11.65 15.79 27.06
CA LEU A 440 12.57 14.74 26.63
C LEU A 440 12.67 14.62 25.10
N CYS A 441 11.58 14.85 24.38
CA CYS A 441 11.52 14.82 22.92
C CYS A 441 11.94 16.13 22.25
N GLY A 442 12.40 17.13 23.01
CA GLY A 442 12.85 18.43 22.49
C GLY A 442 11.71 19.37 22.06
N SER A 443 10.47 19.07 22.45
CA SER A 443 9.31 19.91 22.16
C SER A 443 9.06 20.88 23.31
N HIS A 444 9.37 22.16 23.12
CA HIS A 444 9.02 23.21 24.09
C HIS A 444 7.53 23.53 24.00
N CYS A 445 6.72 22.93 24.87
CA CYS A 445 5.38 23.44 25.15
C CYS A 445 5.55 24.69 26.02
N LEU A 446 5.19 25.87 25.50
CA LEU A 446 5.24 27.11 26.27
C LEU A 446 4.34 26.96 27.50
N LEU A 447 4.93 26.99 28.69
CA LEU A 447 4.20 27.20 29.93
C LEU A 447 3.79 28.68 29.93
N GLU A 448 2.51 28.99 29.78
CA GLU A 448 2.02 30.31 30.18
C GLU A 448 2.07 30.41 31.70
N SER A 449 3.21 30.82 32.24
CA SER A 449 3.27 31.36 33.59
C SER A 449 2.94 32.85 33.55
N ASN A 450 1.66 33.19 33.74
CA ASN A 450 1.13 34.32 34.56
C ASN A 450 -0.19 34.90 33.99
N PRO A 451 -1.33 34.81 34.71
CA PRO A 451 -2.50 35.63 34.42
C PRO A 451 -2.47 36.86 35.32
N THR A 452 -1.76 37.93 34.94
CA THR A 452 -2.13 39.29 35.35
C THR A 452 -1.43 40.32 34.47
N VAL A 453 -2.12 40.80 33.43
CA VAL A 453 -2.30 42.21 33.01
C VAL A 453 -3.03 42.15 31.64
N PRO A 454 -4.13 42.90 31.42
CA PRO A 454 -4.88 42.87 30.16
C PRO A 454 -4.12 43.57 29.01
N PRO A 455 -4.42 43.23 27.74
CA PRO A 455 -3.67 43.74 26.59
C PRO A 455 -4.05 45.19 26.30
N GLN A 456 -3.06 46.03 26.05
CA GLN A 456 -3.26 47.24 25.26
C GLN A 456 -2.66 47.04 23.87
N ASP A 457 -3.50 47.36 22.90
CA ASP A 457 -3.29 47.28 21.48
C ASP A 457 -1.98 47.95 21.04
N THR A 458 -1.14 47.25 20.28
CA THR A 458 -0.50 47.89 19.12
C THR A 458 -0.08 46.86 18.08
N THR A 459 -0.56 47.11 16.87
CA THR A 459 -0.18 46.56 15.58
C THR A 459 1.34 46.36 15.38
N SER A 460 1.77 45.18 14.94
CA SER A 460 2.45 44.99 13.63
C SER A 460 3.21 43.67 13.56
N SER A 461 2.87 42.96 12.50
CA SER A 461 3.60 41.86 11.89
C SER A 461 5.02 42.28 11.51
N THR A 462 6.03 41.51 11.89
CA THR A 462 7.20 41.22 11.03
C THR A 462 7.97 40.02 11.55
N VAL A 463 8.07 39.02 10.68
CA VAL A 463 9.12 38.00 10.62
C VAL A 463 10.48 38.68 10.55
N SER A 464 11.48 38.20 11.29
CA SER A 464 12.89 38.47 10.99
C SER A 464 13.78 37.31 11.46
N LEU A 465 14.33 36.62 10.46
CA LEU A 465 15.46 35.71 10.56
C LEU A 465 16.77 36.52 10.58
N ILE A 466 17.74 36.03 11.37
CA ILE A 466 19.20 36.17 11.26
C ILE A 466 19.79 37.58 11.42
N GLY A 467 20.68 37.71 12.42
CA GLY A 467 21.67 38.79 12.53
C GLY A 467 22.69 38.49 13.62
N ASN A 468 23.86 37.98 13.22
CA ASN A 468 25.08 37.95 14.03
C ASN A 468 25.54 39.38 14.32
N GLU A 469 25.72 39.76 15.59
CA GLU A 469 26.79 40.69 15.99
C GLU A 469 27.35 40.33 17.37
N VAL A 470 28.66 40.15 17.39
CA VAL A 470 29.49 39.92 18.58
C VAL A 470 29.67 41.25 19.31
N THR A 471 29.18 41.35 20.55
CA THR A 471 29.71 42.30 21.53
C THR A 471 29.80 41.63 22.89
N GLU A 472 31.02 41.58 23.43
CA GLU A 472 31.34 41.14 24.78
C GLU A 472 30.74 42.10 25.81
N SER A 473 29.83 41.62 26.66
CA SER A 473 29.67 42.13 28.03
C SER A 473 28.73 41.23 28.85
N GLN A 474 29.29 40.67 29.92
CA GLN A 474 28.63 40.31 31.18
C GLN A 474 27.52 39.25 31.12
N CYS A 475 27.91 38.06 31.58
CA CYS A 475 27.11 36.88 31.82
C CYS A 475 26.08 37.08 32.95
N PRO A 476 24.78 36.87 32.72
CA PRO A 476 23.90 36.21 33.66
C PRO A 476 23.74 34.75 33.21
N THR A 477 24.07 33.83 34.11
CA THR A 477 24.02 32.38 33.92
C THR A 477 22.68 31.93 33.31
N GLU A 478 22.66 31.66 32.01
CA GLU A 478 21.52 31.01 31.36
C GLU A 478 21.31 29.60 31.96
N PRO A 479 20.08 29.18 32.24
CA PRO A 479 19.83 27.80 32.65
C PRO A 479 20.16 26.89 31.45
N LEU A 480 21.15 26.00 31.62
CA LEU A 480 21.52 24.98 30.63
C LEU A 480 20.28 24.38 29.94
N PRO A 481 20.36 24.05 28.64
CA PRO A 481 19.25 23.43 27.93
C PRO A 481 18.73 22.23 28.72
N ARG A 482 17.43 22.25 29.05
CA ARG A 482 16.75 21.19 29.83
C ARG A 482 16.68 19.86 29.06
N TYR A 483 16.97 19.91 27.77
CA TYR A 483 16.94 18.78 26.85
C TYR A 483 18.08 17.77 27.11
N GLY A 484 17.77 16.47 27.04
CA GLY A 484 18.77 15.40 27.05
C GLY A 484 19.17 14.80 28.41
N ARG A 485 18.54 15.17 29.54
CA ARG A 485 18.85 14.57 30.85
C ARG A 485 18.12 13.24 31.11
N VAL A 486 18.36 12.27 30.22
CA VAL A 486 17.78 10.92 30.32
C VAL A 486 18.12 10.24 31.64
N ASP A 487 19.33 10.49 32.16
CA ASP A 487 19.83 9.99 33.44
C ASP A 487 18.97 10.45 34.64
N THR A 488 18.69 11.75 34.73
CA THR A 488 17.92 12.34 35.84
C THR A 488 16.47 11.87 35.80
N TRP A 489 15.87 11.81 34.61
CA TRP A 489 14.53 11.26 34.40
C TRP A 489 14.45 9.79 34.78
N LEU A 490 15.39 8.97 34.31
CA LEU A 490 15.42 7.54 34.60
C LEU A 490 15.58 7.27 36.11
N ASN A 491 16.44 8.06 36.77
CA ASN A 491 16.61 7.96 38.23
C ASN A 491 15.35 8.42 38.98
N ALA A 492 14.67 9.46 38.52
CA ALA A 492 13.39 9.90 39.09
C ALA A 492 12.32 8.81 38.93
N LEU A 493 12.25 8.15 37.76
CA LEU A 493 11.34 7.04 37.50
C LEU A 493 11.63 5.83 38.41
N LYS A 494 12.91 5.43 38.53
CA LYS A 494 13.33 4.33 39.42
C LYS A 494 12.97 4.61 40.87
N ARG A 495 13.29 5.81 41.37
CA ARG A 495 12.93 6.26 42.73
C ARG A 495 11.42 6.24 42.95
N ARG A 496 10.64 6.78 42.02
CA ARG A 496 9.17 6.78 42.10
C ARG A 496 8.61 5.36 42.17
N LEU A 497 9.19 4.41 41.44
CA LEU A 497 8.81 3.01 41.50
C LEU A 497 9.13 2.40 42.88
N ASP A 498 10.35 2.61 43.37
CA ASP A 498 10.77 2.14 44.70
C ASP A 498 9.85 2.67 45.80
N ASP A 499 9.57 3.97 45.78
CA ASP A 499 8.68 4.66 46.71
C ASP A 499 7.25 4.09 46.68
N ARG A 500 6.75 3.79 45.48
CA ARG A 500 5.40 3.23 45.30
C ARG A 500 5.30 1.78 45.73
N ILE A 501 6.35 0.99 45.56
CA ILE A 501 6.37 -0.39 46.05
C ILE A 501 6.44 -0.41 47.58
N LEU A 502 7.22 0.49 48.18
CA LEU A 502 7.24 0.68 49.64
C LEU A 502 5.87 1.11 50.16
N LEU A 503 5.19 2.05 49.48
CA LEU A 503 3.82 2.42 49.81
C LEU A 503 2.84 1.26 49.65
N MET A 504 2.98 0.42 48.61
CA MET A 504 2.13 -0.77 48.44
C MET A 504 2.32 -1.78 49.57
N GLN A 505 3.55 -1.97 50.04
CA GLN A 505 3.84 -2.76 51.23
C GLN A 505 3.17 -2.11 52.46
N GLU A 506 3.33 -0.81 52.63
CA GLU A 506 2.73 -0.06 53.73
C GLU A 506 1.20 -0.20 53.76
N LEU A 507 0.52 -0.02 52.62
CA LEU A 507 -0.92 -0.18 52.49
C LEU A 507 -1.38 -1.62 52.75
N ALA A 508 -0.61 -2.63 52.32
CA ALA A 508 -0.92 -4.02 52.63
C ALA A 508 -0.86 -4.31 54.14
N HIS A 509 0.08 -3.69 54.87
CA HIS A 509 0.15 -3.80 56.33
C HIS A 509 -1.00 -3.04 57.03
N ILE A 510 -1.37 -1.87 56.51
CA ILE A 510 -2.52 -1.09 56.98
C ILE A 510 -3.83 -1.85 56.79
N GLU A 511 -4.02 -2.52 55.64
CA GLU A 511 -5.15 -3.43 55.39
C GLU A 511 -5.18 -4.61 56.38
N SER A 512 -4.02 -5.05 56.87
CA SER A 512 -3.91 -6.07 57.92
C SER A 512 -4.09 -5.54 59.35
N GLU A 513 -4.58 -4.30 59.50
CA GLU A 513 -4.82 -3.59 60.77
C GLU A 513 -3.56 -3.31 61.61
N ARG A 514 -2.37 -3.37 61.01
CA ARG A 514 -1.08 -3.17 61.70
C ARG A 514 -0.20 -2.19 60.92
N PRO A 515 -0.15 -0.90 61.30
CA PRO A 515 0.73 0.06 60.63
C PRO A 515 2.20 -0.35 60.81
N LEU A 516 3.00 -0.19 59.75
CA LEU A 516 4.41 -0.60 59.73
C LEU A 516 5.26 0.47 60.44
N LEU A 517 5.73 0.15 61.65
CA LEU A 517 6.57 1.05 62.46
C LEU A 517 7.89 0.37 62.84
N SER A 518 9.00 1.07 62.69
CA SER A 518 10.31 0.63 63.22
C SER A 518 10.34 0.67 64.75
N ALA A 519 11.26 -0.07 65.37
CA ALA A 519 11.40 -0.08 66.84
C ALA A 519 11.68 1.31 67.43
N ALA A 520 12.40 2.18 66.71
CA ALA A 520 12.66 3.56 67.12
C ALA A 520 11.41 4.44 67.05
N GLN A 521 10.58 4.28 66.01
CA GLN A 521 9.32 5.01 65.87
C GLN A 521 8.27 4.54 66.89
N GLN A 522 8.22 3.24 67.21
CA GLN A 522 7.33 2.71 68.24
C GLN A 522 7.66 3.27 69.63
N ALA A 523 8.94 3.55 69.92
CA ALA A 523 9.36 4.13 71.20
C ALA A 523 8.92 5.59 71.40
N LEU A 524 8.56 6.31 70.32
CA LEU A 524 8.03 7.68 70.38
C LEU A 524 6.53 7.72 70.69
N LEU A 525 5.84 6.58 70.61
CA LEU A 525 4.42 6.46 70.91
C LEU A 525 4.23 5.91 72.34
N PRO A 526 3.16 6.29 73.05
CA PRO A 526 2.86 5.72 74.36
C PRO A 526 2.67 4.19 74.24
N PRO A 527 3.19 3.39 75.19
CA PRO A 527 3.06 1.95 75.13
C PRO A 527 1.57 1.55 75.16
N PRO A 528 1.15 0.55 74.36
CA PRO A 528 -0.24 0.11 74.33
C PRO A 528 -0.66 -0.30 75.74
N ALA A 529 -1.76 0.24 76.24
CA ALA A 529 -2.22 0.04 77.61
C ALA A 529 -2.65 -1.43 77.84
N ALA A 530 -1.70 -2.31 78.12
CA ALA A 530 -1.90 -3.74 78.33
C ALA A 530 -2.73 -4.09 79.58
N ALA A 531 -3.17 -3.10 80.37
CA ALA A 531 -3.80 -3.33 81.66
C ALA A 531 -5.34 -3.19 81.71
N ARG A 532 -6.04 -2.75 80.64
CA ARG A 532 -7.52 -2.72 80.61
C ARG A 532 -8.08 -2.62 79.18
N GLY A 533 -8.08 -3.74 78.46
CA GLY A 533 -9.20 -4.17 77.62
C GLY A 533 -9.67 -3.37 76.39
N SER A 534 -9.04 -2.27 75.96
CA SER A 534 -9.43 -1.66 74.67
C SER A 534 -8.32 -0.81 74.04
N THR A 535 -7.52 -1.41 73.18
CA THR A 535 -6.61 -0.68 72.29
C THR A 535 -7.38 -0.21 71.05
N THR A 536 -7.08 1.00 70.57
CA THR A 536 -7.70 1.50 69.35
C THR A 536 -7.25 0.72 68.14
N ARG A 537 -8.19 0.24 67.33
CA ARG A 537 -7.90 -0.50 66.11
C ARG A 537 -8.33 0.30 64.90
N LEU A 538 -7.50 0.28 63.87
CA LEU A 538 -7.85 0.77 62.55
C LEU A 538 -8.73 -0.28 61.87
N THR A 539 -9.89 0.13 61.39
CA THR A 539 -10.88 -0.70 60.71
C THR A 539 -11.36 0.02 59.45
N ASN A 540 -11.99 -0.72 58.51
CA ASN A 540 -12.61 -0.15 57.31
C ASN A 540 -11.67 0.71 56.42
N TRP A 541 -10.40 0.30 56.25
CA TRP A 541 -9.53 0.95 55.26
C TRP A 541 -10.03 0.68 53.85
N ARG A 542 -10.50 1.72 53.14
CA ARG A 542 -11.02 1.60 51.78
C ARG A 542 -10.59 2.76 50.88
N ARG A 543 -10.55 2.46 49.57
CA ARG A 543 -10.33 3.45 48.53
C ARG A 543 -11.60 4.26 48.28
N ALA A 544 -11.48 5.59 48.20
CA ALA A 544 -12.59 6.50 47.89
C ALA A 544 -12.24 7.42 46.71
N THR A 545 -13.22 8.15 46.18
CA THR A 545 -13.02 9.09 45.08
C THR A 545 -12.89 10.53 45.57
N PHE A 546 -12.28 11.40 44.76
CA PHE A 546 -12.19 12.83 45.07
C PHE A 546 -13.58 13.48 45.18
N THR A 547 -14.55 13.01 44.37
CA THR A 547 -15.94 13.47 44.45
C THR A 547 -16.60 13.11 45.78
N ASP A 548 -16.24 11.98 46.40
CA ASP A 548 -16.75 11.63 47.72
C ASP A 548 -16.21 12.57 48.79
N LEU A 549 -14.90 12.90 48.74
CA LEU A 549 -14.26 13.82 49.68
C LEU A 549 -14.82 15.25 49.55
N GLN A 550 -15.22 15.67 48.36
CA GLN A 550 -15.88 16.96 48.14
C GLN A 550 -17.23 17.09 48.86
N THR A 551 -17.82 16.00 49.35
CA THR A 551 -19.04 16.07 50.16
C THR A 551 -18.75 16.40 51.64
N VAL A 552 -17.50 16.24 52.08
CA VAL A 552 -17.09 16.44 53.48
C VAL A 552 -16.84 17.93 53.75
N PRO A 553 -17.54 18.56 54.71
CA PRO A 553 -17.40 20.00 54.98
C PRO A 553 -15.99 20.43 55.39
N ARG A 554 -15.32 19.65 56.26
CA ARG A 554 -13.95 19.97 56.73
C ARG A 554 -12.89 19.86 55.64
N ALA A 555 -13.15 19.09 54.58
CA ALA A 555 -12.24 18.95 53.44
C ALA A 555 -12.30 20.16 52.48
N GLN A 556 -13.33 21.02 52.55
CA GLN A 556 -13.49 22.14 51.62
C GLN A 556 -12.35 23.17 51.73
N VAL A 557 -11.90 23.47 52.95
CA VAL A 557 -10.81 24.42 53.18
C VAL A 557 -9.51 23.93 52.53
N PRO A 558 -8.99 22.72 52.83
CA PRO A 558 -7.78 22.24 52.18
C PRO A 558 -7.92 22.03 50.67
N ILE A 559 -9.12 21.70 50.15
CA ILE A 559 -9.39 21.66 48.71
C ILE A 559 -9.27 23.07 48.10
N SER A 560 -9.90 24.08 48.70
CA SER A 560 -9.85 25.47 48.20
C SER A 560 -8.44 26.08 48.22
N LEU A 561 -7.61 25.66 49.18
CA LEU A 561 -6.20 26.06 49.31
C LEU A 561 -5.26 25.26 48.39
N ASN A 562 -5.79 24.41 47.51
CA ASN A 562 -5.01 23.56 46.62
C ASN A 562 -4.06 22.60 47.36
N LEU A 563 -4.36 22.26 48.61
CA LEU A 563 -3.60 21.29 49.40
C LEU A 563 -4.02 19.85 49.09
N ILE A 564 -5.28 19.63 48.69
CA ILE A 564 -5.79 18.37 48.17
C ILE A 564 -6.17 18.56 46.72
N GLN A 565 -5.61 17.74 45.83
CA GLN A 565 -5.81 17.81 44.39
C GLN A 565 -6.64 16.62 43.88
N PRO A 566 -7.29 16.76 42.70
CA PRO A 566 -7.99 15.65 42.06
C PRO A 566 -7.08 14.47 41.68
N THR A 567 -5.78 14.73 41.54
CA THR A 567 -4.74 13.72 41.27
C THR A 567 -4.40 12.87 42.50
N ASP A 568 -4.79 13.32 43.69
CA ASP A 568 -4.43 12.68 44.94
C ASP A 568 -5.17 11.37 45.16
N ALA A 569 -4.51 10.49 45.89
CA ALA A 569 -5.02 9.21 46.26
C ALA A 569 -5.84 9.30 47.54
N ILE A 570 -7.17 9.27 47.40
CA ILE A 570 -8.09 9.41 48.54
C ILE A 570 -8.42 8.05 49.17
N PHE A 571 -8.29 7.97 50.48
CA PHE A 571 -8.67 6.83 51.29
C PHE A 571 -9.57 7.26 52.46
N GLN A 572 -10.38 6.33 52.94
CA GLN A 572 -11.19 6.50 54.14
C GLN A 572 -10.90 5.36 55.11
N CYS A 573 -10.82 5.66 56.39
CA CYS A 573 -10.62 4.69 57.46
C CYS A 573 -11.37 5.05 58.73
N ASP A 574 -11.67 4.04 59.55
CA ASP A 574 -12.36 4.20 60.83
C ASP A 574 -11.51 3.66 61.98
N PHE A 575 -11.30 4.45 63.02
CA PHE A 575 -10.71 3.99 64.28
C PHE A 575 -11.81 3.57 65.24
N ARG A 576 -11.65 2.44 65.93
CA ARG A 576 -12.62 1.93 66.92
C ARG A 576 -11.97 1.54 68.24
N GLN A 577 -12.63 1.87 69.34
CA GLN A 577 -12.28 1.44 70.70
C GLN A 577 -13.49 0.76 71.36
N GLY A 578 -13.51 -0.57 71.38
CA GLY A 578 -14.70 -1.34 71.78
C GLY A 578 -15.89 -1.12 70.83
N ASP A 579 -17.12 -1.31 71.32
CA ASP A 579 -18.33 -1.29 70.46
C ASP A 579 -18.96 0.11 70.29
N SER A 580 -18.62 1.08 71.14
CA SER A 580 -19.34 2.37 71.22
C SER A 580 -18.54 3.59 70.78
N GLN A 581 -17.21 3.51 70.71
CA GLN A 581 -16.34 4.62 70.35
C GLN A 581 -15.79 4.41 68.94
N CYS A 582 -16.02 5.37 68.04
CA CYS A 582 -15.56 5.31 66.66
C CYS A 582 -15.20 6.70 66.13
N ALA A 583 -14.19 6.79 65.25
CA ALA A 583 -13.82 8.01 64.56
C ALA A 583 -13.56 7.73 63.09
N SER A 584 -14.08 8.55 62.18
CA SER A 584 -13.86 8.41 60.73
C SER A 584 -12.86 9.46 60.25
N VAL A 585 -11.86 9.03 59.48
CA VAL A 585 -10.74 9.84 59.01
C VAL A 585 -10.55 9.61 57.51
N TRP A 586 -10.34 10.71 56.80
CA TRP A 586 -10.01 10.73 55.38
C TRP A 586 -8.53 11.01 55.21
N VAL A 587 -7.89 10.30 54.29
CA VAL A 587 -6.47 10.46 53.96
C VAL A 587 -6.36 10.85 52.50
N ALA A 588 -5.82 12.05 52.24
CA ALA A 588 -5.42 12.49 50.92
C ALA A 588 -3.91 12.25 50.75
N LEU A 589 -3.57 11.29 49.89
CA LEU A 589 -2.19 10.91 49.61
C LEU A 589 -1.70 11.53 48.30
N PRO A 590 -0.76 12.49 48.33
CA PRO A 590 -0.25 13.13 47.12
C PRO A 590 0.58 12.17 46.25
N PRO A 591 0.64 12.36 44.92
CA PRO A 591 1.41 11.52 44.04
C PRO A 591 2.93 11.60 44.30
N GLU A 592 3.44 12.66 44.92
CA GLU A 592 4.86 12.84 45.24
C GLU A 592 5.28 12.15 46.55
N TYR A 593 4.38 11.43 47.24
CA TYR A 593 4.73 10.64 48.41
C TYR A 593 5.93 9.71 48.15
N PRO A 594 6.97 9.68 49.02
CA PRO A 594 7.05 10.25 50.38
C PRO A 594 7.64 11.67 50.49
N GLN A 595 7.93 12.36 49.39
CA GLN A 595 8.52 13.70 49.42
C GLN A 595 7.56 14.73 50.04
N THR A 596 6.27 14.59 49.73
CA THR A 596 5.18 15.35 50.34
C THR A 596 4.36 14.43 51.25
N PRO A 597 4.08 14.83 52.51
CA PRO A 597 3.33 14.01 53.44
C PRO A 597 1.84 13.90 53.05
N PRO A 598 1.14 12.83 53.47
CA PRO A 598 -0.31 12.74 53.37
C PRO A 598 -1.00 13.80 54.25
N LEU A 599 -2.18 14.24 53.82
CA LEU A 599 -3.06 15.12 54.60
C LEU A 599 -4.24 14.31 55.16
N LEU A 600 -4.40 14.32 56.49
CA LEU A 600 -5.49 13.65 57.18
C LEU A 600 -6.57 14.67 57.56
N VAL A 601 -7.84 14.35 57.26
CA VAL A 601 -9.02 15.15 57.61
C VAL A 601 -9.92 14.30 58.48
N VAL A 602 -10.24 14.77 59.69
CA VAL A 602 -11.05 14.01 60.64
C VAL A 602 -12.51 14.43 60.48
N GLU A 603 -13.36 13.52 59.98
CA GLU A 603 -14.76 13.84 59.65
C GLU A 603 -15.65 13.88 60.89
N HIS A 604 -15.62 12.81 61.69
CA HIS A 604 -16.49 12.68 62.86
C HIS A 604 -15.84 11.81 63.93
N ILE A 605 -15.93 12.21 65.20
CA ILE A 605 -15.51 11.44 66.37
C ILE A 605 -16.72 11.18 67.28
N ASN A 606 -17.05 9.92 67.50
CA ASN A 606 -18.06 9.46 68.45
C ASN A 606 -17.40 9.06 69.78
N MET A 607 -17.77 9.74 70.86
CA MET A 607 -17.22 9.51 72.20
C MET A 607 -17.87 8.35 72.97
N GLY A 608 -18.92 7.72 72.41
CA GLY A 608 -19.70 6.68 73.04
C GLY A 608 -20.66 7.22 74.10
N SER A 609 -21.97 7.00 73.93
CA SER A 609 -22.98 7.46 74.89
C SER A 609 -23.01 6.53 76.11
N LYS A 610 -22.68 7.05 77.30
CA LYS A 610 -23.07 6.38 78.54
C LYS A 610 -24.56 6.65 78.75
N SER A 611 -25.38 5.61 78.66
CA SER A 611 -26.82 5.67 78.87
C SER A 611 -27.17 6.43 80.16
N THR A 612 -27.87 7.55 80.05
CA THR A 612 -29.10 7.87 80.78
C THR A 612 -29.64 9.23 80.29
N GLY A 613 -30.82 9.20 79.68
CA GLY A 613 -31.76 10.32 79.57
C GLY A 613 -31.25 11.66 79.00
N LYS A 614 -31.59 11.94 77.73
CA LYS A 614 -31.66 13.29 77.13
C LYS A 614 -30.35 14.10 77.14
N SER A 615 -29.42 13.70 76.27
CA SER A 615 -28.76 14.68 75.38
C SER A 615 -28.35 13.95 74.10
N ALA A 616 -28.81 14.46 72.95
CA ALA A 616 -28.18 14.15 71.68
C ALA A 616 -26.71 14.60 71.77
N GLY A 617 -25.79 13.80 71.23
CA GLY A 617 -24.35 13.89 71.47
C GLY A 617 -23.83 15.32 71.47
N ALA A 618 -23.10 15.70 72.52
CA ALA A 618 -22.35 16.94 72.54
C ALA A 618 -21.35 16.90 71.37
N ALA A 619 -21.60 17.69 70.33
CA ALA A 619 -20.64 17.87 69.25
C ALA A 619 -19.35 18.40 69.88
N LEU A 620 -18.23 17.70 69.64
CA LEU A 620 -16.92 18.17 70.05
C LEU A 620 -16.66 19.55 69.43
N SER A 621 -15.97 20.43 70.16
CA SER A 621 -15.60 21.75 69.64
C SER A 621 -14.71 21.60 68.40
N ASP A 622 -14.91 22.46 67.39
CA ASP A 622 -14.08 22.51 66.19
C ASP A 622 -12.58 22.68 66.50
N LEU A 623 -12.26 23.29 67.65
CA LEU A 623 -10.89 23.44 68.16
C LEU A 623 -10.22 22.07 68.42
N VAL A 624 -10.96 21.09 68.94
CA VAL A 624 -10.43 19.74 69.22
C VAL A 624 -10.07 19.03 67.91
N TYR A 625 -10.89 19.19 66.87
CA TYR A 625 -10.59 18.65 65.55
C TYR A 625 -9.39 19.35 64.91
N MET A 626 -9.29 20.68 65.02
CA MET A 626 -8.18 21.45 64.47
C MET A 626 -6.85 21.12 65.16
N ASP A 627 -6.85 20.99 66.49
CA ASP A 627 -5.66 20.60 67.25
C ASP A 627 -5.22 19.18 66.86
N LEU A 628 -6.16 18.23 66.77
CA LEU A 628 -5.88 16.87 66.31
C LEU A 628 -5.32 16.85 64.88
N GLU A 629 -5.94 17.57 63.95
CA GLU A 629 -5.45 17.67 62.56
C GLU A 629 -4.07 18.34 62.49
N SER A 630 -3.77 19.32 63.36
CA SER A 630 -2.46 19.96 63.43
C SER A 630 -1.38 19.01 63.92
N GLU A 631 -1.66 18.18 64.93
CA GLU A 631 -0.77 17.13 65.43
C GLU A 631 -0.41 16.09 64.36
N LEU A 632 -1.35 15.79 63.47
CA LEU A 632 -1.17 14.82 62.39
C LEU A 632 -0.48 15.40 61.17
N ASN A 633 -0.86 16.61 60.77
CA ASN A 633 -0.45 17.19 59.47
C ASN A 633 0.78 18.10 59.58
N CYS A 634 1.06 18.72 60.73
CA CYS A 634 2.18 19.63 60.90
C CYS A 634 3.41 18.96 61.54
N TYR A 635 3.20 18.04 62.49
CA TYR A 635 4.27 17.46 63.33
C TYR A 635 4.72 16.05 62.92
N TRP A 636 4.38 15.60 61.71
CA TRP A 636 4.78 14.26 61.20
C TRP A 636 6.31 14.04 61.13
N HIS A 637 7.09 15.11 61.01
CA HIS A 637 8.56 15.05 60.85
C HIS A 637 9.28 14.58 62.13
N GLU A 638 8.65 14.70 63.31
CA GLU A 638 9.22 14.29 64.60
C GLU A 638 9.57 12.79 64.65
N PHE A 639 8.86 11.95 63.89
CA PHE A 639 9.12 10.51 63.81
C PHE A 639 10.46 10.15 63.14
N PHE A 640 11.12 11.11 62.48
CA PHE A 640 12.32 10.89 61.69
C PHE A 640 13.54 11.65 62.21
N VAL A 641 13.40 12.39 63.32
CA VAL A 641 14.51 13.10 63.96
C VAL A 641 15.26 12.15 64.90
N SER A 642 16.50 11.80 64.56
CA SER A 642 17.39 11.05 65.46
C SER A 642 17.70 11.88 66.71
N ARG A 643 17.16 11.50 67.88
CA ARG A 643 17.56 12.03 69.19
C ARG A 643 19.03 11.67 69.44
N GLY A 644 19.97 12.49 68.96
CA GLY A 644 21.40 12.26 69.17
C GLY A 644 22.41 13.18 68.46
N SER A 645 22.03 13.98 67.47
CA SER A 645 22.99 14.90 66.82
C SER A 645 22.67 16.35 67.13
N ALA A 646 23.57 17.00 67.89
CA ALA A 646 23.57 18.45 68.04
C ALA A 646 23.70 19.10 66.65
N ALA A 647 22.92 20.16 66.44
CA ALA A 647 22.84 20.92 65.20
C ALA A 647 24.24 21.31 64.67
N THR A 648 24.71 20.60 63.65
CA THR A 648 25.75 21.07 62.74
C THR A 648 25.60 20.37 61.41
N GLU A 649 25.42 21.17 60.36
CA GLU A 649 25.57 20.87 58.94
C GLU A 649 24.67 19.78 58.32
N VAL A 650 23.91 20.23 57.31
CA VAL A 650 23.06 19.43 56.42
C VAL A 650 23.93 18.41 55.68
N ASN A 651 23.95 17.17 56.16
CA ASN A 651 24.55 16.05 55.45
C ASN A 651 23.57 15.56 54.36
N PRO A 652 23.96 15.42 53.07
CA PRO A 652 23.03 15.13 51.96
C PRO A 652 22.48 13.70 51.90
N GLN A 653 22.75 12.85 52.89
CA GLN A 653 22.20 11.49 52.97
C GLN A 653 21.32 11.35 54.22
N GLU A 654 20.12 11.95 54.17
CA GLU A 654 19.03 11.53 55.07
C GLU A 654 18.57 10.12 54.68
N PRO A 655 18.31 9.20 55.64
CA PRO A 655 17.70 7.92 55.33
C PRO A 655 16.34 8.12 54.65
N PRO A 656 15.90 7.19 53.78
CA PRO A 656 14.64 7.33 53.07
C PRO A 656 13.51 7.50 54.09
N ARG A 657 12.71 8.57 53.95
CA ARG A 657 11.53 8.85 54.76
C ARG A 657 10.42 7.85 54.42
N SER A 658 10.63 6.58 54.73
CA SER A 658 9.66 5.51 54.50
C SER A 658 8.64 5.46 55.65
N ASN A 659 7.39 5.15 55.31
CA ASN A 659 6.28 4.92 56.25
C ASN A 659 5.74 6.15 57.00
N ILE A 660 5.67 7.33 56.35
CA ILE A 660 5.08 8.54 56.95
C ILE A 660 3.59 8.32 57.26
N LEU A 661 2.86 7.69 56.35
CA LEU A 661 1.42 7.44 56.51
C LEU A 661 1.12 6.56 57.74
N SER A 662 1.87 5.48 57.92
CA SER A 662 1.76 4.58 59.07
C SER A 662 2.04 5.30 60.38
N CYS A 663 3.03 6.20 60.39
CA CYS A 663 3.34 7.02 61.56
C CYS A 663 2.21 7.99 61.89
N GLN A 664 1.63 8.67 60.90
CA GLN A 664 0.48 9.56 61.09
C GLN A 664 -0.75 8.80 61.59
N LEU A 665 -1.06 7.63 61.02
CA LEU A 665 -2.18 6.80 61.49
C LEU A 665 -1.96 6.28 62.91
N ALA A 666 -0.74 5.90 63.28
CA ALA A 666 -0.42 5.47 64.63
C ALA A 666 -0.47 6.62 65.65
N ARG A 667 -0.06 7.83 65.25
CA ARG A 667 -0.26 9.05 66.05
C ARG A 667 -1.75 9.35 66.22
N CYS A 668 -2.54 9.24 65.15
CA CYS A 668 -3.98 9.43 65.18
C CYS A 668 -4.67 8.48 66.16
N ALA A 669 -4.33 7.19 66.11
CA ALA A 669 -4.80 6.19 67.07
C ALA A 669 -4.47 6.58 68.53
N SER A 670 -3.23 7.01 68.80
CA SER A 670 -2.78 7.43 70.13
C SER A 670 -3.50 8.68 70.64
N CYS A 671 -3.69 9.69 69.78
CA CYS A 671 -4.43 10.91 70.12
C CYS A 671 -5.91 10.60 70.38
N LEU A 672 -6.53 9.73 69.58
CA LEU A 672 -7.91 9.29 69.78
C LEU A 672 -8.06 8.47 71.07
N GLU A 673 -7.10 7.62 71.43
CA GLU A 673 -7.07 6.95 72.74
C GLU A 673 -7.05 7.95 73.90
N ALA A 674 -6.21 8.99 73.80
CA ALA A 674 -6.14 10.03 74.82
C ALA A 674 -7.47 10.79 74.94
N LEU A 675 -8.08 11.15 73.81
CA LEU A 675 -9.39 11.80 73.75
C LEU A 675 -10.49 10.91 74.34
N TRP A 676 -10.58 9.64 73.97
CA TRP A 676 -11.60 8.71 74.48
C TRP A 676 -11.43 8.37 75.97
N LYS A 677 -10.20 8.41 76.50
CA LYS A 677 -9.91 8.29 77.94
C LYS A 677 -10.27 9.60 78.69
N GLY A 678 -10.16 10.75 78.03
CA GLY A 678 -10.46 12.08 78.56
C GLY A 678 -11.89 12.55 78.27
N SER A 679 -12.87 12.13 79.07
CA SER A 679 -14.13 12.88 79.23
C SER A 679 -14.25 13.35 80.69
N PRO A 680 -14.56 14.64 80.95
CA PRO A 680 -14.26 15.30 82.21
C PRO A 680 -15.27 14.95 83.31
N VAL A 681 -14.74 14.56 84.47
CA VAL A 681 -15.39 14.88 85.74
C VAL A 681 -14.98 16.31 86.08
N THR A 682 -15.98 17.20 86.11
CA THR A 682 -16.02 18.53 86.73
C THR A 682 -15.25 19.70 86.08
N SER A 683 -16.06 20.64 85.61
CA SER A 683 -15.81 22.05 85.33
C SER A 683 -14.81 22.78 86.24
N ARG A 684 -13.76 23.37 85.63
CA ARG A 684 -13.29 24.73 85.91
C ARG A 684 -12.79 25.38 84.60
N PRO A 685 -13.09 26.67 84.34
CA PRO A 685 -12.71 27.33 83.11
C PRO A 685 -11.23 27.73 83.21
N GLY A 686 -10.36 27.15 82.38
CA GLY A 686 -8.96 27.56 82.29
C GLY A 686 -8.00 26.54 81.69
N ASP A 687 -8.27 25.23 81.79
CA ASP A 687 -7.32 24.20 81.35
C ASP A 687 -7.76 23.53 80.05
N HIS A 688 -7.05 23.85 78.97
CA HIS A 688 -7.21 23.24 77.65
C HIS A 688 -6.72 21.78 77.67
N ALA A 689 -7.66 20.84 77.54
CA ALA A 689 -7.45 19.39 77.65
C ALA A 689 -6.58 18.74 76.55
N LEU A 690 -6.01 19.50 75.62
CA LEU A 690 -5.03 19.02 74.63
C LEU A 690 -3.58 19.38 74.95
N MET A 691 -3.33 20.25 75.94
CA MET A 691 -1.96 20.50 76.45
C MET A 691 -1.35 19.29 77.19
N VAL A 692 -2.15 18.28 77.54
CA VAL A 692 -1.67 17.09 78.25
C VAL A 692 -1.03 16.05 77.31
N ALA A 693 -1.22 16.14 75.99
CA ALA A 693 -0.48 15.31 75.02
C ALA A 693 0.93 15.85 74.74
N GLY A 694 1.11 17.17 74.70
CA GLY A 694 2.42 17.82 74.51
C GLY A 694 3.41 17.67 75.67
N HIS A 695 2.94 17.23 76.84
CA HIS A 695 3.80 16.99 78.01
C HIS A 695 4.22 15.52 78.22
N TYR A 696 3.72 14.58 77.41
CA TYR A 696 4.13 13.16 77.48
C TYR A 696 5.18 12.75 76.43
N VAL A 697 5.62 13.68 75.56
CA VAL A 697 6.67 13.45 74.54
C VAL A 697 7.87 14.40 74.67
N LYS A 698 7.99 15.16 75.77
CA LYS A 698 9.28 15.78 76.13
C LYS A 698 10.17 14.77 76.83
#